data_AF-A0AB34IIR4-F1
#
_entry.id   AF-A0AB34IIR4-F1
#
_cell.length_a   1.000
_cell.length_b   1.000
_cell.length_c   1.000
_cell.angle_alpha   90.00
_cell.angle_beta   90.00
_cell.angle_gamma   90.00
#
_symmetry.space_group_name_H-M   'P 1'
#
loop_
_entity.id
_entity.type
_entity.pdbx_description
1 polymer ?
#
loop_
_entity_poly.entity_id
_entity_poly.type
_entity_poly.pdbx_seq_one_letter_code
_entity_poly.pdbx_strand_id
1 'polypeptide(L)'
;MLQGIVKAVLSGDSLIVMGVDASKGPPPEKLLTLSGISAPRLGNRGGVPDQPFGWGAREFLRSRAIGKKVSFVVEAQHAANREFGSVFLEDGTSLARLMVTFGWARLKAPAAGEPRSAEYEELAALSAQAEAGKLGLFNSAESGSAVRQVQWAGTFDHAALFEQLKGAPQDAIIEQVASGSTLRVLLLPGFHQITLMLSGIACAGFKRLEDGTEEAAPYAREARYFVEVRMLHRDVQVKLEGLDKNGALLGTVLHPQGNMSVELVKVGLARVVEWSSQVTEHAPALRAAERAAKEKRLRLWRDYTPPNFGGDMAEFAGRVVEIVSGDTLVVADASGAERRLSLSSLRCPRMGKEPEPYAAESKEALRKLLIGKKVVVKPEYKRTFAAEGATPQERTFATVLYNSEKNAAEALVSEGLATVARHGQADERSLHYEALLEAEAAAAAAKKGIHAAAAPPRAAPTDLTIPAARERAKRYLSALQRHSRVRAVVQFIANGARFKLLIPKENCVISFACAGIRCPKCARRDTGADEEPFGNEALAFTRGVALQRDVEIEVETVDKIGTFLGALYLPDKRNLSVLLLEQGLASVVGFASEALVAAEATAKAASLKIWEGYSAERDAEAAQARAAEEAAEMEPLPDAQKQMVKLSLTEIVDGAHFYAQVAGETAIGALQEQLAAACRRNGGEAAWDPKVGALVCARFTVDDEWYRAKVKARAGGEYTVFFIDYGNTDVVDLKRLKPLDPTLGPQAVAPQAMECRLAYLIVSPPDDEADGAEAVSALGGMAWGKPMLARVEDRDAGVLLVTLFDEAQTNVNEKLVQDGLARVQKKTPKRAAPLVKGLYELELVAKTSHLGMWRYGDIEEEEAPEFGVRKPAPAPGSNPWKK
;
A
#
# COMPACT_ATOMS: atom_id res chain seq x y z
N MET A 1 68.01 -25.65 -5.61
CA MET A 1 66.87 -25.43 -6.53
C MET A 1 65.72 -24.85 -5.72
N LEU A 2 65.00 -23.87 -6.27
CA LEU A 2 63.77 -23.36 -5.67
C LEU A 2 62.62 -24.33 -5.99
N GLN A 3 61.59 -24.36 -5.15
CA GLN A 3 60.40 -25.16 -5.35
C GLN A 3 59.18 -24.26 -5.55
N GLY A 4 58.26 -24.67 -6.41
CA GLY A 4 57.01 -23.97 -6.62
C GLY A 4 56.00 -24.81 -7.41
N ILE A 5 54.84 -24.22 -7.69
CA ILE A 5 53.77 -24.84 -8.47
C ILE A 5 53.63 -24.07 -9.78
N VAL A 6 53.46 -24.77 -10.90
CA VAL A 6 53.23 -24.09 -12.18
C VAL A 6 51.80 -23.53 -12.20
N LYS A 7 51.67 -22.21 -12.14
CA LYS A 7 50.41 -21.47 -12.14
C LYS A 7 49.85 -21.31 -13.55
N ALA A 8 50.71 -20.97 -14.52
CA ALA A 8 50.30 -20.68 -15.89
C ALA A 8 51.41 -20.99 -16.89
N VAL A 9 51.03 -21.27 -18.14
CA VAL A 9 51.93 -21.50 -19.28
C VAL A 9 51.63 -20.47 -20.37
N LEU A 10 52.51 -19.48 -20.55
CA LEU A 10 52.28 -18.35 -21.44
C LEU A 10 52.63 -18.67 -22.90
N SER A 11 53.68 -19.47 -23.10
CA SER A 11 54.19 -19.89 -24.41
C SER A 11 54.91 -21.23 -24.25
N GLY A 12 55.30 -21.88 -25.36
CA GLY A 12 56.03 -23.15 -25.32
C GLY A 12 57.42 -23.07 -24.66
N ASP A 13 57.90 -21.88 -24.31
CA ASP A 13 59.16 -21.66 -23.59
C ASP A 13 59.00 -20.90 -22.28
N SER A 14 57.78 -20.50 -21.88
CA SER A 14 57.57 -19.54 -20.79
C SER A 14 56.42 -19.94 -19.87
N LEU A 15 56.69 -19.99 -18.57
CA LEU A 15 55.74 -20.42 -17.54
C LEU A 15 55.83 -19.53 -16.29
N ILE A 16 54.73 -19.44 -15.55
CA ILE A 16 54.64 -18.73 -14.28
C ILE A 16 54.65 -19.77 -13.16
N VAL A 17 55.62 -19.66 -12.25
CA VAL A 17 55.70 -20.48 -11.04
C VAL A 17 55.27 -19.64 -9.84
N MET A 18 54.38 -20.20 -9.02
CA MET A 18 53.95 -19.63 -7.76
C MET A 18 54.62 -20.34 -6.57
N GLY A 19 54.85 -19.62 -5.49
CA GLY A 19 55.33 -20.20 -4.23
C GLY A 19 54.37 -21.25 -3.65
N VAL A 20 54.92 -22.14 -2.81
CA VAL A 20 54.17 -23.24 -2.15
C VAL A 20 53.42 -22.82 -0.88
N ASP A 21 53.80 -21.70 -0.26
CA ASP A 21 53.15 -21.19 0.96
C ASP A 21 52.10 -20.13 0.63
N ALA A 22 50.83 -20.47 0.86
CA ALA A 22 49.67 -19.59 0.67
C ALA A 22 49.09 -19.05 1.99
N SER A 23 49.79 -19.22 3.13
CA SER A 23 49.27 -18.88 4.46
C SER A 23 49.11 -17.38 4.71
N LYS A 24 49.90 -16.53 4.01
CA LYS A 24 49.90 -15.06 4.16
C LYS A 24 49.17 -14.31 3.04
N GLY A 25 48.39 -15.00 2.22
CA GLY A 25 47.71 -14.45 1.04
C GLY A 25 48.19 -15.07 -0.27
N PRO A 26 47.93 -14.45 -1.43
CA PRO A 26 48.42 -14.94 -2.72
C PRO A 26 49.97 -15.05 -2.68
N PRO A 27 50.54 -16.24 -2.96
CA PRO A 27 51.98 -16.47 -2.93
C PRO A 27 52.70 -15.68 -4.02
N PRO A 28 54.00 -15.38 -3.85
CA PRO A 28 54.78 -14.69 -4.86
C PRO A 28 54.89 -15.51 -6.16
N GLU A 29 54.87 -14.81 -7.29
CA GLU A 29 54.93 -15.38 -8.63
C GLU A 29 56.25 -15.01 -9.31
N LYS A 30 56.80 -15.95 -10.09
CA LYS A 30 57.98 -15.75 -10.93
C LYS A 30 57.68 -16.19 -12.35
N LEU A 31 57.97 -15.31 -13.30
CA LEU A 31 57.95 -15.62 -14.73
C LEU A 31 59.30 -16.22 -15.13
N LEU A 32 59.28 -17.50 -15.53
CA LEU A 32 60.46 -18.25 -15.96
C LEU A 32 60.37 -18.56 -17.46
N THR A 33 61.41 -18.21 -18.21
CA THR A 33 61.64 -18.68 -19.57
C THR A 33 62.67 -19.83 -19.52
N LEU A 34 62.38 -20.94 -20.21
CA LEU A 34 63.24 -22.11 -20.25
C LEU A 34 64.57 -21.78 -20.94
N SER A 35 65.68 -21.98 -20.23
CA SER A 35 67.02 -21.73 -20.74
C SER A 35 67.37 -22.61 -21.94
N GLY A 36 68.13 -22.05 -22.89
CA GLY A 36 68.70 -22.80 -24.02
C GLY A 36 67.73 -23.16 -25.14
N ILE A 37 66.43 -22.84 -25.03
CA ILE A 37 65.43 -23.17 -26.04
C ILE A 37 64.60 -21.96 -26.47
N SER A 38 64.01 -22.03 -27.66
CA SER A 38 63.06 -21.05 -28.19
C SER A 38 61.90 -21.77 -28.86
N ALA A 39 60.69 -21.52 -28.37
CA ALA A 39 59.45 -22.07 -28.95
C ALA A 39 58.81 -21.08 -29.94
N PRO A 40 58.01 -21.57 -30.92
CA PRO A 40 57.20 -20.70 -31.77
C PRO A 40 56.20 -19.88 -30.94
N ARG A 41 56.00 -18.63 -31.33
CA ARG A 41 55.17 -17.66 -30.61
C ARG A 41 53.69 -17.80 -30.95
N LEU A 42 52.84 -17.57 -29.95
CA LEU A 42 51.42 -17.37 -30.17
C LEU A 42 51.16 -15.97 -30.73
N GLY A 43 50.09 -15.88 -31.51
CA GLY A 43 49.50 -14.67 -32.01
C GLY A 43 48.83 -13.87 -30.91
N ASN A 44 48.40 -12.67 -31.27
CA ASN A 44 47.81 -11.72 -30.36
C ASN A 44 46.59 -11.03 -30.98
N ARG A 45 45.82 -10.35 -30.11
CA ARG A 45 44.66 -9.55 -30.52
C ARG A 45 45.01 -8.36 -31.43
N GLY A 46 46.30 -7.99 -31.51
CA GLY A 46 46.80 -6.91 -32.37
C GLY A 46 46.95 -7.31 -33.85
N GLY A 47 46.51 -8.51 -34.24
CA GLY A 47 46.50 -8.97 -35.63
C GLY A 47 47.71 -9.83 -36.02
N VAL A 48 48.60 -10.16 -35.08
CA VAL A 48 49.70 -11.11 -35.34
C VAL A 48 49.14 -12.53 -35.22
N PRO A 49 49.20 -13.37 -36.28
CA PRO A 49 48.75 -14.76 -36.22
C PRO A 49 49.72 -15.64 -35.40
N ASP A 50 49.28 -16.82 -34.99
CA ASP A 50 50.17 -17.82 -34.38
C ASP A 50 51.28 -18.21 -35.37
N GLN A 51 52.51 -18.36 -34.87
CA GLN A 51 53.55 -19.03 -35.65
C GLN A 51 53.20 -20.52 -35.79
N PRO A 52 53.59 -21.19 -36.90
CA PRO A 52 53.40 -22.62 -37.07
C PRO A 52 53.87 -23.39 -35.83
N PHE A 53 53.04 -24.34 -35.36
CA PHE A 53 53.27 -25.16 -34.18
C PHE A 53 53.29 -24.41 -32.82
N GLY A 54 53.03 -23.09 -32.78
CA GLY A 54 53.03 -22.31 -31.54
C GLY A 54 51.95 -22.75 -30.55
N TRP A 55 50.74 -23.03 -31.04
CA TRP A 55 49.66 -23.58 -30.22
C TRP A 55 49.99 -24.97 -29.68
N GLY A 56 50.45 -25.88 -30.55
CA GLY A 56 50.84 -27.24 -30.17
C GLY A 56 51.95 -27.25 -29.12
N ALA A 57 52.96 -26.39 -29.27
CA ALA A 57 54.05 -26.26 -28.30
C ALA A 57 53.55 -25.78 -26.93
N ARG A 58 52.65 -24.78 -26.88
CA ARG A 58 52.05 -24.34 -25.61
C ARG A 58 51.21 -25.44 -24.99
N GLU A 59 50.34 -26.09 -25.75
CA GLU A 59 49.43 -27.12 -25.22
C GLU A 59 50.19 -28.36 -24.71
N PHE A 60 51.28 -28.73 -25.39
CA PHE A 60 52.17 -29.78 -24.92
C PHE A 60 52.79 -29.42 -23.57
N LEU A 61 53.31 -28.20 -23.42
CA LEU A 61 53.86 -27.74 -22.14
C LEU A 61 52.78 -27.62 -21.06
N ARG A 62 51.60 -27.09 -21.40
CA ARG A 62 50.44 -26.93 -20.51
C ARG A 62 49.99 -28.27 -19.95
N SER A 63 49.70 -29.25 -20.81
CA SER A 63 49.21 -30.58 -20.40
C SER A 63 50.21 -31.33 -19.51
N ARG A 64 51.51 -31.05 -19.63
CA ARG A 64 52.56 -31.70 -18.84
C ARG A 64 52.91 -30.98 -17.55
N ALA A 65 52.79 -29.65 -17.49
CA ALA A 65 53.32 -28.84 -16.40
C ALA A 65 52.24 -28.17 -15.53
N ILE A 66 51.06 -27.83 -16.06
CA ILE A 66 50.08 -27.01 -15.33
C ILE A 66 49.64 -27.66 -14.01
N GLY A 67 49.65 -26.88 -12.91
CA GLY A 67 49.25 -27.34 -11.58
C GLY A 67 50.20 -28.33 -10.91
N LYS A 68 51.31 -28.73 -11.55
CA LYS A 68 52.32 -29.61 -10.95
C LYS A 68 53.33 -28.83 -10.12
N LYS A 69 53.85 -29.49 -9.10
CA LYS A 69 55.02 -29.03 -8.35
C LYS A 69 56.27 -29.21 -9.21
N VAL A 70 57.14 -28.20 -9.19
CA VAL A 70 58.38 -28.15 -9.97
C VAL A 70 59.53 -27.65 -9.11
N SER A 71 60.72 -28.13 -9.39
CA SER A 71 61.97 -27.55 -8.91
C SER A 71 62.65 -26.80 -10.03
N PHE A 72 63.14 -25.59 -9.76
CA PHE A 72 63.76 -24.76 -10.79
C PHE A 72 65.03 -24.04 -10.30
N VAL A 73 65.87 -23.66 -11.25
CA VAL A 73 67.09 -22.88 -11.03
C VAL A 73 67.05 -21.67 -11.94
N VAL A 74 67.22 -20.48 -11.38
CA VAL A 74 67.35 -19.24 -12.15
C VAL A 74 68.82 -19.07 -12.52
N GLU A 75 69.11 -19.04 -13.82
CA GLU A 75 70.47 -19.03 -14.37
C GLU A 75 70.88 -17.65 -14.88
N ALA A 76 69.92 -16.89 -15.43
CA ALA A 76 70.15 -15.53 -15.89
C ALA A 76 68.91 -14.66 -15.68
N GLN A 77 69.12 -13.36 -15.45
CA GLN A 77 68.06 -12.37 -15.32
C GLN A 77 68.27 -11.28 -16.37
N HIS A 78 67.32 -11.12 -17.29
CA HIS A 78 67.36 -10.08 -18.33
C HIS A 78 66.17 -9.13 -18.15
N ALA A 79 66.45 -7.83 -18.01
CA ALA A 79 65.48 -6.80 -17.63
C ALA A 79 64.71 -7.12 -16.33
N ALA A 80 63.97 -6.15 -15.78
CA ALA A 80 63.42 -6.26 -14.42
C ALA A 80 62.45 -7.45 -14.19
N ASN A 81 61.89 -8.06 -15.24
CA ASN A 81 60.79 -9.04 -15.12
C ASN A 81 60.96 -10.36 -15.91
N ARG A 82 62.12 -10.64 -16.52
CA ARG A 82 62.32 -11.90 -17.29
C ARG A 82 63.50 -12.71 -16.77
N GLU A 83 63.19 -13.80 -16.07
CA GLU A 83 64.17 -14.74 -15.54
C GLU A 83 64.28 -15.95 -16.48
N PHE A 84 65.51 -16.35 -16.81
CA PHE A 84 65.82 -17.57 -17.57
C PHE A 84 66.29 -18.65 -16.60
N GLY A 85 65.77 -19.86 -16.76
CA GLY A 85 66.10 -20.96 -15.86
C GLY A 85 65.73 -22.34 -16.37
N SER A 86 66.32 -23.33 -15.71
CA SER A 86 66.03 -24.74 -15.91
C SER A 86 64.92 -25.18 -14.95
N VAL A 87 63.90 -25.88 -15.46
CA VAL A 87 62.70 -26.30 -14.70
C VAL A 87 62.53 -27.81 -14.82
N PHE A 88 62.39 -28.46 -13.67
CA PHE A 88 62.27 -29.91 -13.53
C PHE A 88 60.94 -30.28 -12.85
N LEU A 89 60.30 -31.33 -13.35
CA LEU A 89 59.17 -31.98 -12.69
C LEU A 89 59.62 -32.74 -11.43
N GLU A 90 58.68 -33.14 -10.56
CA GLU A 90 58.99 -33.90 -9.34
C GLU A 90 59.76 -35.21 -9.58
N ASP A 91 59.60 -35.82 -10.76
CA ASP A 91 60.32 -37.02 -11.17
C ASP A 91 61.74 -36.75 -11.70
N GLY A 92 62.19 -35.49 -11.68
CA GLY A 92 63.49 -35.05 -12.19
C GLY A 92 63.51 -34.75 -13.69
N THR A 93 62.39 -34.91 -14.40
CA THR A 93 62.34 -34.66 -15.85
C THR A 93 62.46 -33.17 -16.16
N SER A 94 63.45 -32.80 -16.98
CA SER A 94 63.62 -31.43 -17.49
C SER A 94 62.53 -31.08 -18.52
N LEU A 95 61.84 -29.95 -18.31
CA LEU A 95 60.83 -29.46 -19.25
C LEU A 95 61.46 -29.02 -20.58
N ALA A 96 62.66 -28.42 -20.55
CA ALA A 96 63.36 -28.03 -21.78
C ALA A 96 63.71 -29.26 -22.63
N ARG A 97 64.13 -30.34 -21.97
CA ARG A 97 64.40 -31.63 -22.61
C ARG A 97 63.17 -32.21 -23.29
N LEU A 98 62.02 -32.22 -22.60
CA LEU A 98 60.76 -32.68 -23.17
C LEU A 98 60.36 -31.85 -24.39
N MET A 99 60.46 -30.53 -24.32
CA MET A 99 60.11 -29.65 -25.45
C MET A 99 60.97 -29.91 -26.68
N VAL A 100 62.28 -30.14 -26.51
CA VAL A 100 63.19 -30.40 -27.64
C VAL A 100 63.03 -31.82 -28.19
N THR A 101 62.88 -32.83 -27.33
CA THR A 101 62.75 -34.25 -27.73
C THR A 101 61.58 -34.47 -28.68
N PHE A 102 60.44 -33.82 -28.42
CA PHE A 102 59.24 -33.93 -29.26
C PHE A 102 59.19 -32.88 -30.39
N GLY A 103 60.24 -32.08 -30.58
CA GLY A 103 60.33 -31.09 -31.65
C GLY A 103 59.38 -29.90 -31.46
N TRP A 104 59.09 -29.47 -30.23
CA TRP A 104 58.24 -28.31 -29.93
C TRP A 104 59.01 -27.01 -29.65
N ALA A 105 60.34 -27.09 -29.48
CA ALA A 105 61.22 -25.93 -29.36
C ALA A 105 62.56 -26.13 -30.09
N ARG A 106 63.15 -25.05 -30.60
CA ARG A 106 64.51 -25.04 -31.18
C ARG A 106 65.56 -24.77 -30.12
N LEU A 107 66.72 -25.39 -30.25
CA LEU A 107 67.88 -25.04 -29.44
C LEU A 107 68.37 -23.63 -29.82
N LYS A 108 68.61 -22.77 -28.82
CA LYS A 108 69.18 -21.45 -28.99
C LYS A 108 70.68 -21.51 -28.72
N ALA A 109 71.50 -21.07 -29.67
CA ALA A 109 72.94 -20.91 -29.44
C ALA A 109 73.19 -19.81 -28.39
N PRO A 110 74.12 -20.00 -27.43
CA PRO A 110 74.47 -18.98 -26.46
C PRO A 110 75.05 -17.75 -27.18
N ALA A 111 74.60 -16.54 -26.80
CA ALA A 111 75.20 -15.31 -27.31
C ALA A 111 76.63 -15.14 -26.76
N ALA A 112 77.48 -14.36 -27.44
CA ALA A 112 78.85 -14.11 -26.98
C ALA A 112 78.86 -13.48 -25.58
N GLY A 113 79.34 -14.21 -24.58
CA GLY A 113 79.40 -13.78 -23.17
C GLY A 113 78.25 -14.26 -22.27
N GLU A 114 77.25 -15.00 -22.78
CA GLU A 114 76.23 -15.63 -21.94
C GLU A 114 76.68 -17.02 -21.43
N PRO A 115 76.44 -17.36 -20.15
CA PRO A 115 76.75 -18.69 -19.63
C PRO A 115 75.93 -19.76 -20.36
N ARG A 116 76.59 -20.86 -20.75
CA ARG A 116 75.93 -22.03 -21.34
C ARG A 116 75.06 -22.72 -20.29
N SER A 117 73.86 -23.16 -20.67
CA SER A 117 73.04 -23.99 -19.79
C SER A 117 73.74 -25.32 -19.53
N ALA A 118 73.59 -25.86 -18.33
CA ALA A 118 74.22 -27.13 -17.94
C ALA A 118 73.76 -28.32 -18.81
N GLU A 119 72.57 -28.22 -19.41
CA GLU A 119 71.98 -29.26 -20.27
C GLU A 119 72.27 -29.06 -21.77
N TYR A 120 73.09 -28.08 -22.17
CA TYR A 120 73.21 -27.67 -23.58
C TYR A 120 73.62 -28.81 -24.54
N GLU A 121 74.62 -29.61 -24.17
CA GLU A 121 75.13 -30.71 -25.02
C GLU A 121 74.06 -31.80 -25.21
N GLU A 122 73.32 -32.13 -24.15
CA GLU A 122 72.22 -33.09 -24.19
C GLU A 122 71.06 -32.56 -25.05
N LEU A 123 70.71 -31.28 -24.92
CA LEU A 123 69.67 -30.64 -25.74
C LEU A 123 70.08 -30.60 -27.22
N ALA A 124 71.36 -30.41 -27.54
CA ALA A 124 71.86 -30.47 -28.92
C ALA A 124 71.71 -31.85 -29.53
N ALA A 125 72.05 -32.92 -28.80
CA ALA A 125 71.86 -34.29 -29.26
C ALA A 125 70.38 -34.61 -29.50
N LEU A 126 69.48 -34.19 -28.61
CA LEU A 126 68.04 -34.40 -28.74
C LEU A 126 67.43 -33.57 -29.88
N SER A 127 67.91 -32.34 -30.09
CA SER A 127 67.46 -31.50 -31.22
C SER A 127 67.80 -32.15 -32.56
N ALA A 128 69.01 -32.72 -32.70
CA ALA A 128 69.41 -33.44 -33.91
C ALA A 128 68.54 -34.69 -34.17
N GLN A 129 68.12 -35.39 -33.11
CA GLN A 129 67.20 -36.52 -33.22
C GLN A 129 65.80 -36.09 -33.66
N ALA A 130 65.27 -34.99 -33.10
CA ALA A 130 63.98 -34.43 -33.48
C ALA A 130 63.97 -33.91 -34.93
N GLU A 131 65.09 -33.33 -35.39
CA GLU A 131 65.32 -32.91 -36.78
C GLU A 131 65.33 -34.10 -37.73
N ALA A 132 66.10 -35.14 -37.42
CA ALA A 132 66.15 -36.37 -38.21
C ALA A 132 64.78 -37.08 -38.28
N GLY A 133 64.04 -37.06 -37.18
CA GLY A 133 62.69 -37.62 -37.07
C GLY A 133 61.59 -36.76 -37.69
N LYS A 134 61.90 -35.54 -38.17
CA LYS A 134 60.92 -34.56 -38.69
C LYS A 134 59.74 -34.35 -37.73
N LEU A 135 60.02 -34.25 -36.42
CA LEU A 135 58.98 -34.10 -35.39
C LEU A 135 58.62 -32.62 -35.19
N GLY A 136 57.32 -32.35 -34.99
CA GLY A 136 56.80 -31.02 -34.64
C GLY A 136 57.26 -29.92 -35.60
N LEU A 137 57.99 -28.95 -35.07
CA LEU A 137 58.49 -27.77 -35.79
C LEU A 137 59.43 -28.09 -36.96
N PHE A 138 59.97 -29.31 -37.02
CA PHE A 138 60.83 -29.79 -38.10
C PHE A 138 60.02 -30.50 -39.21
N ASN A 139 58.71 -30.69 -39.02
CA ASN A 139 57.79 -31.19 -40.04
C ASN A 139 57.30 -30.07 -40.96
N SER A 140 58.03 -29.80 -42.06
CA SER A 140 57.66 -28.73 -42.99
C SER A 140 56.31 -28.94 -43.68
N ALA A 141 55.82 -30.18 -43.81
CA ALA A 141 54.57 -30.52 -44.50
C ALA A 141 53.30 -30.10 -43.74
N GLU A 142 53.35 -30.03 -42.41
CA GLU A 142 52.20 -29.71 -41.54
C GLU A 142 52.17 -28.24 -41.08
N SER A 143 53.09 -27.40 -41.57
CA SER A 143 53.25 -26.02 -41.10
C SER A 143 52.00 -25.15 -41.31
N GLY A 144 51.22 -25.42 -42.36
CA GLY A 144 50.00 -24.66 -42.68
C GLY A 144 48.77 -25.05 -41.86
N SER A 145 48.61 -26.34 -41.52
CA SER A 145 47.50 -26.83 -40.68
C SER A 145 47.74 -26.61 -39.18
N ALA A 146 48.97 -26.27 -38.78
CA ALA A 146 49.38 -26.06 -37.40
C ALA A 146 49.01 -24.67 -36.82
N VAL A 147 48.43 -23.76 -37.63
CA VAL A 147 48.01 -22.41 -37.21
C VAL A 147 46.49 -22.38 -37.00
N ARG A 148 46.05 -22.16 -35.76
CA ARG A 148 44.62 -22.04 -35.43
C ARG A 148 44.07 -20.67 -35.85
N GLN A 149 42.79 -20.65 -36.22
CA GLN A 149 42.04 -19.42 -36.51
C GLN A 149 41.32 -18.97 -35.24
N VAL A 150 41.95 -18.13 -34.44
CA VAL A 150 41.37 -17.61 -33.19
C VAL A 150 40.37 -16.51 -33.51
N GLN A 151 39.13 -16.69 -33.06
CA GLN A 151 38.11 -15.66 -33.13
C GLN A 151 38.12 -14.86 -31.83
N TRP A 152 38.62 -13.63 -31.90
CA TRP A 152 38.83 -12.77 -30.73
C TRP A 152 37.51 -12.10 -30.29
N ALA A 153 37.32 -11.92 -28.99
CA ALA A 153 36.16 -11.19 -28.46
C ALA A 153 35.96 -9.84 -29.17
N GLY A 154 34.74 -9.61 -29.67
CA GLY A 154 34.36 -8.43 -30.47
C GLY A 154 34.47 -8.59 -31.99
N THR A 155 34.92 -9.75 -32.49
CA THR A 155 34.98 -10.06 -33.94
C THR A 155 33.80 -10.91 -34.44
N PHE A 156 32.95 -11.38 -33.54
CA PHE A 156 31.77 -12.20 -33.81
C PHE A 156 30.60 -11.77 -32.92
N ASP A 157 29.38 -12.11 -33.34
CA ASP A 157 28.17 -11.81 -32.57
C ASP A 157 27.98 -12.82 -31.43
N HIS A 158 27.98 -12.32 -30.19
CA HIS A 158 27.77 -13.12 -28.99
C HIS A 158 26.37 -13.75 -28.94
N ALA A 159 25.35 -13.09 -29.51
CA ALA A 159 23.98 -13.60 -29.52
C ALA A 159 23.85 -14.80 -30.48
N ALA A 160 24.41 -14.68 -31.68
CA ALA A 160 24.47 -15.79 -32.64
C ALA A 160 25.25 -16.99 -32.08
N LEU A 161 26.39 -16.75 -31.43
CA LEU A 161 27.18 -17.82 -30.80
C LEU A 161 26.41 -18.50 -29.66
N PHE A 162 25.70 -17.72 -28.83
CA PHE A 162 24.85 -18.27 -27.78
C PHE A 162 23.75 -19.16 -28.35
N GLU A 163 23.01 -18.70 -29.36
CA GLU A 163 21.96 -19.50 -29.98
C GLU A 163 22.46 -20.81 -30.60
N GLN A 164 23.69 -20.81 -31.12
CA GLN A 164 24.32 -22.01 -31.67
C GLN A 164 24.75 -23.02 -30.59
N LEU A 165 25.21 -22.55 -29.43
CA LEU A 165 25.85 -23.38 -28.41
C LEU A 165 25.02 -23.56 -27.12
N LYS A 166 23.83 -22.93 -27.02
CA LYS A 166 23.02 -22.95 -25.80
C LYS A 166 22.67 -24.38 -25.37
N GLY A 167 22.78 -24.63 -24.07
CA GLY A 167 22.33 -25.87 -23.43
C GLY A 167 23.33 -27.04 -23.44
N ALA A 168 24.31 -27.08 -24.35
CA ALA A 168 25.34 -28.13 -24.38
C ALA A 168 26.62 -27.69 -23.66
N PRO A 169 27.24 -28.55 -22.81
CA PRO A 169 28.57 -28.29 -22.29
C PRO A 169 29.61 -28.30 -23.42
N GLN A 170 30.40 -27.23 -23.52
CA GLN A 170 31.45 -27.08 -24.52
C GLN A 170 32.82 -27.22 -23.88
N ASP A 171 33.70 -28.03 -24.47
CA ASP A 171 35.10 -28.13 -24.04
C ASP A 171 35.80 -26.77 -24.24
N ALA A 172 36.53 -26.34 -23.22
CA ALA A 172 37.14 -25.02 -23.21
C ALA A 172 38.39 -24.97 -22.33
N ILE A 173 39.22 -23.95 -22.58
CA ILE A 173 40.41 -23.64 -21.78
C ILE A 173 40.24 -22.25 -21.17
N ILE A 174 40.47 -22.13 -19.87
CA ILE A 174 40.48 -20.82 -19.20
C ILE A 174 41.82 -20.13 -19.49
N GLU A 175 41.81 -19.10 -20.33
CA GLU A 175 43.00 -18.36 -20.74
C GLU A 175 43.37 -17.25 -19.75
N GLN A 176 42.39 -16.62 -19.11
CA GLN A 176 42.64 -15.56 -18.14
C GLN A 176 41.53 -15.48 -17.10
N VAL A 177 41.88 -15.13 -15.86
CA VAL A 177 40.93 -14.81 -14.79
C VAL A 177 40.99 -13.30 -14.57
N ALA A 178 39.94 -12.57 -14.98
CA ALA A 178 39.86 -11.12 -14.79
C ALA A 178 39.39 -10.77 -13.37
N SER A 179 38.41 -11.50 -12.86
CA SER A 179 37.92 -11.45 -11.50
C SER A 179 37.46 -12.84 -11.05
N GLY A 180 37.09 -13.02 -9.78
CA GLY A 180 36.56 -14.30 -9.30
C GLY A 180 35.31 -14.79 -10.07
N SER A 181 34.54 -13.88 -10.68
CA SER A 181 33.32 -14.22 -11.44
C SER A 181 33.41 -13.91 -12.94
N THR A 182 34.55 -13.42 -13.45
CA THR A 182 34.71 -13.03 -14.85
C THR A 182 35.98 -13.67 -15.42
N LEU A 183 35.80 -14.50 -16.45
CA LEU A 183 36.84 -15.34 -17.04
C LEU A 183 36.96 -15.07 -18.53
N ARG A 184 38.18 -15.16 -19.08
CA ARG A 184 38.39 -15.30 -20.52
C ARG A 184 38.57 -16.76 -20.85
N VAL A 185 37.73 -17.24 -21.73
CA VAL A 185 37.60 -18.66 -22.05
C VAL A 185 37.80 -18.84 -23.55
N LEU A 186 38.61 -19.83 -23.92
CA LEU A 186 38.78 -20.28 -25.29
C LEU A 186 37.92 -21.53 -25.50
N LEU A 187 36.84 -21.40 -26.28
CA LEU A 187 35.97 -22.52 -26.63
C LEU A 187 36.62 -23.39 -27.71
N LEU A 188 36.64 -24.70 -27.51
CA LEU A 188 37.12 -25.70 -28.46
C LEU A 188 35.92 -26.43 -29.10
N PRO A 189 36.03 -26.94 -30.34
CA PRO A 189 37.17 -26.83 -31.25
C PRO A 189 37.20 -25.52 -32.05
N GLY A 190 36.19 -24.66 -31.93
CA GLY A 190 36.02 -23.47 -32.77
C GLY A 190 36.98 -22.29 -32.48
N PHE A 191 37.82 -22.38 -31.46
CA PHE A 191 38.79 -21.35 -31.02
C PHE A 191 38.17 -19.94 -30.82
N HIS A 192 36.94 -19.89 -30.29
CA HIS A 192 36.30 -18.62 -29.93
C HIS A 192 36.78 -18.18 -28.55
N GLN A 193 37.44 -17.02 -28.47
CA GLN A 193 37.79 -16.44 -27.19
C GLN A 193 36.66 -15.53 -26.69
N ILE A 194 35.93 -15.99 -25.69
CA ILE A 194 34.82 -15.28 -25.07
C ILE A 194 35.20 -14.70 -23.72
N THR A 195 34.46 -13.66 -23.29
CA THR A 195 34.43 -13.23 -21.89
C THR A 195 33.19 -13.82 -21.24
N LEU A 196 33.39 -14.72 -20.28
CA LEU A 196 32.34 -15.44 -19.57
C LEU A 196 32.16 -14.84 -18.17
N MET A 197 30.92 -14.54 -17.82
CA MET A 197 30.52 -14.22 -16.45
C MET A 197 29.86 -15.45 -15.82
N LEU A 198 30.30 -15.82 -14.62
CA LEU A 198 29.76 -16.96 -13.90
C LEU A 198 28.29 -16.71 -13.50
N SER A 199 27.39 -17.58 -13.96
CA SER A 199 25.96 -17.47 -13.67
C SER A 199 25.64 -17.59 -12.18
N GLY A 200 24.62 -16.86 -11.74
CA GLY A 200 24.08 -16.90 -10.39
C GLY A 200 24.94 -16.25 -9.31
N ILE A 201 26.14 -15.75 -9.60
CA ILE A 201 27.05 -15.22 -8.58
C ILE A 201 27.68 -13.88 -8.97
N ALA A 202 28.12 -13.12 -7.98
CA ALA A 202 29.03 -11.99 -8.16
C ALA A 202 30.14 -12.04 -7.11
N CYS A 203 31.37 -11.79 -7.58
CA CYS A 203 32.53 -11.59 -6.72
C CYS A 203 32.82 -10.10 -6.51
N ALA A 204 33.60 -9.79 -5.49
CA ALA A 204 34.18 -8.46 -5.31
C ALA A 204 35.09 -8.14 -6.52
N GLY A 205 34.93 -6.93 -7.07
CA GLY A 205 35.60 -6.48 -8.29
C GLY A 205 36.90 -5.70 -8.03
N PHE A 206 37.56 -5.36 -9.13
CA PHE A 206 38.69 -4.44 -9.17
C PHE A 206 38.20 -3.11 -9.77
N LYS A 207 38.51 -2.01 -9.10
CA LYS A 207 38.26 -0.66 -9.61
C LYS A 207 39.56 -0.12 -10.18
N ARG A 208 39.54 0.27 -11.45
CA ARG A 208 40.70 0.91 -12.10
C ARG A 208 40.66 2.42 -11.84
N LEU A 209 41.72 2.95 -11.26
CA LEU A 209 41.89 4.38 -11.00
C LEU A 209 42.46 5.09 -12.25
N GLU A 210 42.37 6.42 -12.27
CA GLU A 210 42.80 7.26 -13.41
C GLU A 210 44.31 7.16 -13.68
N ASP A 211 45.11 6.85 -12.65
CA ASP A 211 46.55 6.59 -12.73
C ASP A 211 46.89 5.20 -13.31
N GLY A 212 45.88 4.39 -13.62
CA GLY A 212 46.02 3.04 -14.14
C GLY A 212 46.26 1.97 -13.07
N THR A 213 46.28 2.32 -11.78
CA THR A 213 46.37 1.36 -10.68
C THR A 213 45.02 0.68 -10.40
N GLU A 214 45.05 -0.55 -9.92
CA GLU A 214 43.85 -1.33 -9.60
C GLU A 214 43.63 -1.42 -8.09
N GLU A 215 42.54 -0.80 -7.62
CA GLU A 215 42.07 -0.92 -6.25
C GLU A 215 41.17 -2.15 -6.13
N ALA A 216 41.56 -3.10 -5.28
CA ALA A 216 40.81 -4.33 -5.07
C ALA A 216 39.83 -4.17 -3.91
N ALA A 217 38.55 -4.46 -4.15
CA ALA A 217 37.58 -4.57 -3.07
C ALA A 217 37.96 -5.71 -2.08
N PRO A 218 37.47 -5.68 -0.82
CA PRO A 218 37.76 -6.73 0.15
C PRO A 218 37.48 -8.12 -0.41
N TYR A 219 38.42 -9.05 -0.23
CA TYR A 219 38.38 -10.42 -0.73
C TYR A 219 38.44 -10.60 -2.27
N ALA A 220 38.59 -9.53 -3.06
CA ALA A 220 38.66 -9.62 -4.53
C ALA A 220 39.94 -10.32 -5.02
N ARG A 221 41.09 -10.05 -4.38
CA ARG A 221 42.37 -10.70 -4.71
C ARG A 221 42.32 -12.19 -4.35
N GLU A 222 41.75 -12.53 -3.21
CA GLU A 222 41.55 -13.90 -2.75
C GLU A 222 40.57 -14.67 -3.63
N ALA A 223 39.48 -14.04 -4.07
CA ALA A 223 38.52 -14.65 -4.99
C ALA A 223 39.16 -14.94 -6.36
N ARG A 224 39.93 -13.98 -6.91
CA ARG A 224 40.68 -14.18 -8.16
C ARG A 224 41.70 -15.31 -8.01
N TYR A 225 42.51 -15.27 -6.95
CA TYR A 225 43.50 -16.30 -6.65
C TYR A 225 42.86 -17.70 -6.50
N PHE A 226 41.70 -17.79 -5.83
CA PHE A 226 40.98 -19.04 -5.62
C PHE A 226 40.60 -19.73 -6.94
N VAL A 227 40.20 -18.93 -7.94
CA VAL A 227 39.86 -19.41 -9.28
C VAL A 227 41.12 -19.72 -10.09
N GLU A 228 42.14 -18.87 -10.04
CA GLU A 228 43.38 -19.05 -10.79
C GLU A 228 44.06 -20.39 -10.48
N VAL A 229 44.22 -20.74 -9.20
CA VAL A 229 44.87 -22.00 -8.79
C VAL A 229 44.10 -23.24 -9.24
N ARG A 230 42.78 -23.13 -9.39
CA ARG A 230 41.91 -24.27 -9.71
C ARG A 230 41.61 -24.42 -11.20
N MET A 231 41.60 -23.34 -11.97
CA MET A 231 41.03 -23.33 -13.32
C MET A 231 41.94 -22.74 -14.39
N LEU A 232 42.90 -21.88 -14.03
CA LEU A 232 43.73 -21.20 -15.03
C LEU A 232 44.50 -22.22 -15.88
N HIS A 233 44.35 -22.13 -17.21
CA HIS A 233 44.94 -23.02 -18.21
C HIS A 233 44.58 -24.50 -18.01
N ARG A 234 43.46 -24.81 -17.36
CA ARG A 234 42.93 -26.17 -17.28
C ARG A 234 41.83 -26.40 -18.30
N ASP A 235 41.66 -27.66 -18.66
CA ASP A 235 40.56 -28.13 -19.48
C ASP A 235 39.29 -28.17 -18.62
N VAL A 236 38.27 -27.45 -19.08
CA VAL A 236 36.98 -27.30 -18.41
C VAL A 236 35.86 -27.47 -19.42
N GLN A 237 34.66 -27.73 -18.92
CA GLN A 237 33.45 -27.66 -19.74
C GLN A 237 32.66 -26.41 -19.36
N VAL A 238 32.23 -25.65 -20.36
CA VAL A 238 31.46 -24.43 -20.18
C VAL A 238 30.08 -24.60 -20.77
N LYS A 239 29.05 -24.40 -19.94
CA LYS A 239 27.65 -24.37 -20.35
C LYS A 239 27.21 -22.91 -20.44
N LEU A 240 26.86 -22.45 -21.64
CA LEU A 240 26.32 -21.11 -21.85
C LEU A 240 24.81 -21.11 -21.53
N GLU A 241 24.38 -20.15 -20.69
CA GLU A 241 23.04 -20.11 -20.11
C GLU A 241 22.28 -18.83 -20.44
N GLY A 242 22.97 -17.73 -20.74
CA GLY A 242 22.30 -16.50 -21.15
C GLY A 242 23.24 -15.37 -21.55
N LEU A 243 22.64 -14.20 -21.73
CA LEU A 243 23.31 -12.94 -22.06
C LEU A 243 22.88 -11.86 -21.06
N ASP A 244 23.82 -11.04 -20.61
CA ASP A 244 23.50 -9.80 -19.89
C ASP A 244 23.05 -8.71 -20.88
N LYS A 245 22.47 -7.61 -20.37
CA LYS A 245 22.01 -6.44 -21.13
C LYS A 245 23.09 -5.82 -22.02
N ASN A 246 24.36 -5.99 -21.64
CA ASN A 246 25.52 -5.50 -22.38
C ASN A 246 26.06 -6.51 -23.40
N GLY A 247 25.36 -7.63 -23.63
CA GLY A 247 25.78 -8.69 -24.55
C GLY A 247 26.91 -9.58 -24.01
N ALA A 248 27.20 -9.54 -22.71
CA ALA A 248 28.19 -10.41 -22.09
C ALA A 248 27.60 -11.80 -21.82
N LEU A 249 28.37 -12.86 -22.12
CA LEU A 249 27.92 -14.24 -21.99
C LEU A 249 27.90 -14.68 -20.53
N LEU A 250 26.78 -15.26 -20.10
CA LEU A 250 26.59 -15.90 -18.81
C LEU A 250 26.69 -17.40 -18.97
N GLY A 251 27.40 -18.06 -18.06
CA GLY A 251 27.45 -19.51 -18.05
C GLY A 251 28.09 -20.12 -16.82
N THR A 252 27.98 -21.43 -16.76
CA THR A 252 28.53 -22.26 -15.70
C THR A 252 29.82 -22.93 -16.18
N VAL A 253 30.86 -22.88 -15.34
CA VAL A 253 32.11 -23.63 -15.58
C VAL A 253 32.09 -24.91 -14.76
N LEU A 254 32.10 -26.04 -15.46
CA LEU A 254 32.13 -27.40 -14.95
C LEU A 254 33.56 -27.93 -15.03
N HIS A 255 34.11 -28.33 -13.89
CA HIS A 255 35.40 -28.99 -13.79
C HIS A 255 35.21 -30.32 -13.04
N PRO A 256 36.05 -31.35 -13.27
CA PRO A 256 35.92 -32.63 -12.57
C PRO A 256 35.90 -32.54 -11.03
N GLN A 257 36.46 -31.47 -10.47
CA GLN A 257 36.48 -31.21 -9.02
C GLN A 257 35.24 -30.45 -8.51
N GLY A 258 34.30 -30.05 -9.36
CA GLY A 258 33.05 -29.40 -8.98
C GLY A 258 32.70 -28.16 -9.81
N ASN A 259 31.51 -27.61 -9.52
CA ASN A 259 31.02 -26.35 -10.11
C ASN A 259 31.66 -25.15 -9.40
N MET A 260 32.40 -24.34 -10.17
CA MET A 260 33.15 -23.21 -9.62
C MET A 260 32.29 -22.14 -8.96
N SER A 261 31.09 -21.87 -9.48
CA SER A 261 30.18 -20.89 -8.89
C SER A 261 29.75 -21.32 -7.48
N VAL A 262 29.49 -22.61 -7.30
CA VAL A 262 29.10 -23.19 -6.00
C VAL A 262 30.27 -23.17 -5.02
N GLU A 263 31.47 -23.54 -5.46
CA GLU A 263 32.65 -23.55 -4.59
C GLU A 263 33.05 -22.14 -4.10
N LEU A 264 32.91 -21.11 -4.95
CA LEU A 264 33.15 -19.73 -4.56
C LEU A 264 32.17 -19.25 -3.47
N VAL A 265 30.90 -19.61 -3.59
CA VAL A 265 29.86 -19.24 -2.60
C VAL A 265 30.03 -20.02 -1.30
N LYS A 266 30.35 -21.33 -1.36
CA LYS A 266 30.61 -22.16 -0.17
C LYS A 266 31.70 -21.58 0.73
N VAL A 267 32.74 -21.03 0.11
CA VAL A 267 33.87 -20.42 0.82
C VAL A 267 33.53 -18.99 1.27
N GLY A 268 32.46 -18.37 0.76
CA GLY A 268 32.06 -17.00 1.10
C GLY A 268 32.87 -15.94 0.35
N LEU A 269 33.43 -16.28 -0.82
CA LEU A 269 34.16 -15.36 -1.71
C LEU A 269 33.25 -14.76 -2.80
N ALA A 270 32.06 -15.32 -2.99
CA ALA A 270 31.03 -14.82 -3.88
C ALA A 270 29.68 -14.74 -3.15
N ARG A 271 28.82 -13.84 -3.63
CA ARG A 271 27.41 -13.72 -3.22
C ARG A 271 26.50 -14.15 -4.36
N VAL A 272 25.31 -14.65 -4.03
CA VAL A 272 24.33 -15.09 -5.04
C VAL A 272 23.58 -13.88 -5.59
N VAL A 273 23.50 -13.78 -6.91
CA VAL A 273 22.85 -12.66 -7.62
C VAL A 273 21.54 -13.13 -8.24
N GLU A 274 20.45 -12.44 -7.91
CA GLU A 274 19.09 -12.87 -8.25
C GLU A 274 18.85 -12.97 -9.76
N TRP A 275 19.10 -11.88 -10.50
CA TRP A 275 18.79 -11.81 -11.93
C TRP A 275 19.55 -12.86 -12.76
N SER A 276 20.79 -13.19 -12.37
CA SER A 276 21.58 -14.23 -13.02
C SER A 276 21.38 -15.63 -12.41
N SER A 277 20.74 -15.73 -11.24
CA SER A 277 20.38 -17.03 -10.66
C SER A 277 19.18 -17.65 -11.36
N GLN A 278 18.31 -16.83 -11.98
CA GLN A 278 17.12 -17.31 -12.70
C GLN A 278 17.47 -18.02 -14.02
N VAL A 279 18.68 -17.80 -14.57
CA VAL A 279 19.12 -18.43 -15.82
C VAL A 279 19.88 -19.74 -15.61
N THR A 280 20.27 -20.06 -14.37
CA THR A 280 21.06 -21.26 -14.07
C THR A 280 20.24 -22.33 -13.35
N GLU A 281 20.44 -23.60 -13.71
CA GLU A 281 19.83 -24.74 -13.03
C GLU A 281 20.40 -25.00 -11.63
N HIS A 282 21.54 -24.38 -11.31
CA HIS A 282 22.25 -24.58 -10.04
C HIS A 282 21.84 -23.58 -8.94
N ALA A 283 20.77 -22.80 -9.15
CA ALA A 283 20.31 -21.80 -8.18
C ALA A 283 20.08 -22.38 -6.76
N PRO A 284 19.43 -23.55 -6.56
CA PRO A 284 19.23 -24.11 -5.23
C PRO A 284 20.55 -24.44 -4.51
N ALA A 285 21.53 -24.99 -5.24
CA ALA A 285 22.84 -25.33 -4.69
C ALA A 285 23.63 -24.07 -4.29
N LEU A 286 23.55 -23.00 -5.09
CA LEU A 286 24.16 -21.70 -4.76
C LEU A 286 23.56 -21.10 -3.50
N ARG A 287 22.23 -21.17 -3.33
CA ARG A 287 21.52 -20.63 -2.16
C ARG A 287 21.83 -21.40 -0.89
N ALA A 288 21.86 -22.73 -0.97
CA ALA A 288 22.27 -23.59 0.14
C ALA A 288 23.71 -23.29 0.58
N ALA A 289 24.61 -23.11 -0.39
CA ALA A 289 26.00 -22.73 -0.12
C ALA A 289 26.10 -21.34 0.54
N GLU A 290 25.32 -20.35 0.10
CA GLU A 290 25.34 -19.00 0.68
C GLU A 290 24.84 -19.00 2.12
N ARG A 291 23.77 -19.76 2.40
CA ARG A 291 23.23 -19.93 3.76
C ARG A 291 24.29 -20.51 4.69
N ALA A 292 24.95 -21.59 4.28
CA ALA A 292 26.02 -22.21 5.06
C ALA A 292 27.21 -21.26 5.29
N ALA A 293 27.54 -20.41 4.32
CA ALA A 293 28.60 -19.41 4.44
C ALA A 293 28.24 -18.26 5.40
N LYS A 294 26.97 -17.83 5.40
CA LYS A 294 26.42 -16.83 6.33
C LYS A 294 26.39 -17.33 7.77
N GLU A 295 25.90 -18.56 7.99
CA GLU A 295 25.88 -19.20 9.31
C GLU A 295 27.28 -19.30 9.93
N LYS A 296 28.28 -19.63 9.10
CA LYS A 296 29.68 -19.74 9.51
C LYS A 296 30.45 -18.42 9.51
N ARG A 297 29.81 -17.30 9.15
CA ARG A 297 30.40 -15.95 9.04
C ARG A 297 31.71 -15.92 8.24
N LEU A 298 31.73 -16.60 7.09
CA LEU A 298 32.94 -16.73 6.27
C LEU A 298 33.18 -15.50 5.39
N ARG A 299 34.39 -14.94 5.42
CA ARG A 299 34.92 -13.85 4.56
C ARG A 299 33.94 -12.69 4.35
N LEU A 300 33.23 -12.64 3.22
CA LEU A 300 32.24 -11.60 2.91
C LEU A 300 31.17 -11.47 4.01
N TRP A 301 30.92 -12.55 4.75
CA TRP A 301 29.92 -12.61 5.83
C TRP A 301 30.51 -12.48 7.24
N ARG A 302 31.78 -12.06 7.38
CA ARG A 302 32.44 -11.91 8.71
C ARG A 302 31.67 -10.96 9.62
N ASP A 303 31.24 -9.83 9.05
CA ASP A 303 30.49 -8.77 9.74
C ASP A 303 28.98 -8.89 9.50
N TYR A 304 28.51 -10.06 9.03
CA TYR A 304 27.10 -10.30 8.83
C TYR A 304 26.39 -10.33 10.18
N THR A 305 25.57 -9.31 10.43
CA THR A 305 24.60 -9.29 11.50
C THR A 305 23.28 -9.82 10.97
N PRO A 306 22.75 -10.93 11.52
CA PRO A 306 21.38 -11.30 11.27
C PRO A 306 20.49 -10.12 11.69
N PRO A 307 19.46 -9.77 10.90
CA PRO A 307 18.46 -8.81 11.34
C PRO A 307 17.90 -9.23 12.71
N ASN A 308 18.25 -8.48 13.75
CA ASN A 308 17.83 -8.78 15.12
C ASN A 308 16.54 -8.02 15.38
N PHE A 309 15.43 -8.68 15.11
CA PHE A 309 14.15 -8.14 15.52
C PHE A 309 13.83 -8.70 16.90
N GLY A 310 13.57 -7.84 17.88
CA GLY A 310 13.32 -8.23 19.27
C GLY A 310 12.16 -9.21 19.46
N GLY A 311 11.74 -9.45 20.72
CA GLY A 311 10.71 -10.44 21.08
C GLY A 311 9.35 -10.31 20.33
N ASP A 312 9.11 -9.18 19.67
CA ASP A 312 7.99 -8.93 18.75
C ASP A 312 7.96 -9.80 17.49
N MET A 313 9.07 -10.43 17.12
CA MET A 313 9.16 -11.32 15.96
C MET A 313 9.27 -12.80 16.32
N ALA A 314 8.96 -13.15 17.58
CA ALA A 314 8.79 -14.54 17.96
C ALA A 314 7.61 -15.16 17.20
N GLU A 315 7.75 -16.44 16.84
CA GLU A 315 6.64 -17.23 16.30
C GLU A 315 5.51 -17.31 17.33
N PHE A 316 4.29 -17.03 16.89
CA PHE A 316 3.12 -17.11 17.76
C PHE A 316 1.92 -17.70 17.02
N ALA A 317 1.06 -18.37 17.78
CA ALA A 317 -0.23 -18.84 17.30
C ALA A 317 -1.32 -17.81 17.64
N GLY A 318 -2.24 -17.58 16.71
CA GLY A 318 -3.35 -16.66 16.91
C GLY A 318 -4.55 -16.96 16.02
N ARG A 319 -5.64 -16.23 16.24
CA ARG A 319 -6.88 -16.35 15.45
C ARG A 319 -7.00 -15.16 14.52
N VAL A 320 -7.31 -15.40 13.25
CA VAL A 320 -7.53 -14.31 12.28
C VAL A 320 -8.89 -13.65 12.55
N VAL A 321 -8.87 -12.35 12.85
CA VAL A 321 -10.06 -11.56 13.21
C VAL A 321 -10.57 -10.77 12.00
N GLU A 322 -9.65 -10.21 11.20
CA GLU A 322 -10.00 -9.36 10.05
C GLU A 322 -9.02 -9.56 8.89
N ILE A 323 -9.54 -9.60 7.67
CA ILE A 323 -8.77 -9.47 6.44
C ILE A 323 -8.94 -8.06 5.88
N VAL A 324 -7.86 -7.29 5.85
CA VAL A 324 -7.90 -5.89 5.40
C VAL A 324 -7.82 -5.83 3.87
N SER A 325 -6.84 -6.52 3.29
CA SER A 325 -6.57 -6.61 1.84
C SER A 325 -6.06 -8.02 1.49
N GLY A 326 -5.82 -8.30 0.20
CA GLY A 326 -5.30 -9.60 -0.25
C GLY A 326 -3.95 -10.01 0.34
N ASP A 327 -3.19 -9.08 0.93
CA ASP A 327 -1.90 -9.31 1.57
C ASP A 327 -1.87 -8.96 3.07
N THR A 328 -2.92 -8.33 3.63
CA THR A 328 -2.88 -7.76 4.98
C THR A 328 -4.03 -8.27 5.82
N LEU A 329 -3.71 -8.76 7.01
CA LEU A 329 -4.65 -9.37 7.94
C LEU A 329 -4.36 -8.96 9.39
N VAL A 330 -5.33 -9.16 10.26
CA VAL A 330 -5.24 -8.90 11.70
C VAL A 330 -5.43 -10.22 12.44
N VAL A 331 -4.46 -10.54 13.30
CA VAL A 331 -4.47 -11.74 14.13
C VAL A 331 -4.56 -11.33 15.59
N ALA A 332 -5.51 -11.91 16.32
CA ALA A 332 -5.55 -11.83 17.77
C ALA A 332 -4.74 -12.98 18.38
N ASP A 333 -3.82 -12.64 19.28
CA ASP A 333 -3.08 -13.64 20.06
C ASP A 333 -3.96 -14.25 21.18
N ALA A 334 -3.39 -15.17 21.97
CA ALA A 334 -4.11 -15.82 23.06
C ALA A 334 -4.57 -14.86 24.17
N SER A 335 -3.96 -13.67 24.28
CA SER A 335 -4.35 -12.61 25.22
C SER A 335 -5.48 -11.72 24.69
N GLY A 336 -5.84 -11.88 23.41
CA GLY A 336 -6.83 -11.04 22.73
C GLY A 336 -6.23 -9.77 22.11
N ALA A 337 -4.90 -9.58 22.14
CA ALA A 337 -4.26 -8.43 21.52
C ALA A 337 -4.22 -8.59 19.98
N GLU A 338 -4.78 -7.62 19.27
CA GLU A 338 -4.83 -7.59 17.80
C GLU A 338 -3.51 -7.06 17.22
N ARG A 339 -2.86 -7.85 16.34
CA ARG A 339 -1.67 -7.45 15.59
C ARG A 339 -1.97 -7.43 14.09
N ARG A 340 -1.65 -6.33 13.42
CA ARG A 340 -1.77 -6.19 11.97
C ARG A 340 -0.50 -6.67 11.27
N LEU A 341 -0.65 -7.58 10.32
CA LEU A 341 0.43 -8.27 9.64
C LEU A 341 0.20 -8.25 8.13
N SER A 342 1.28 -8.16 7.36
CA SER A 342 1.27 -8.35 5.91
C SER A 342 1.98 -9.65 5.54
N LEU A 343 1.55 -10.33 4.48
CA LEU A 343 2.19 -11.54 4.01
C LEU A 343 3.56 -11.21 3.39
N SER A 344 4.60 -11.96 3.80
CA SER A 344 5.98 -11.73 3.36
C SER A 344 6.16 -11.91 1.86
N SER A 345 6.95 -11.03 1.23
CA SER A 345 7.34 -11.09 -0.19
C SER A 345 6.21 -11.17 -1.20
N LEU A 346 5.02 -10.68 -0.86
CA LEU A 346 3.88 -10.61 -1.77
C LEU A 346 3.55 -9.19 -2.21
N ARG A 347 3.04 -9.08 -3.44
CA ARG A 347 2.38 -7.89 -3.96
C ARG A 347 0.99 -8.29 -4.45
N CYS A 348 -0.02 -7.87 -3.70
CA CYS A 348 -1.42 -8.06 -4.08
C CYS A 348 -1.97 -6.82 -4.81
N PRO A 349 -2.99 -7.00 -5.68
CA PRO A 349 -3.67 -5.89 -6.30
C PRO A 349 -4.34 -4.97 -5.26
N ARG A 350 -4.25 -3.65 -5.46
CA ARG A 350 -4.70 -2.66 -4.47
C ARG A 350 -6.22 -2.46 -4.48
N MET A 351 -6.80 -2.38 -3.29
CA MET A 351 -8.22 -2.07 -3.03
C MET A 351 -8.49 -0.56 -2.88
N GLY A 352 -7.80 0.30 -3.64
CA GLY A 352 -7.95 1.76 -3.56
C GLY A 352 -9.33 2.28 -4.00
N LYS A 353 -9.48 3.61 -4.13
CA LYS A 353 -10.72 4.23 -4.67
C LYS A 353 -11.15 3.60 -6.00
N GLU A 354 -10.18 3.33 -6.85
CA GLU A 354 -10.31 2.45 -8.00
C GLU A 354 -9.54 1.16 -7.71
N PRO A 355 -10.23 0.04 -7.44
CA PRO A 355 -9.55 -1.21 -7.16
C PRO A 355 -8.78 -1.67 -8.40
N GLU A 356 -7.61 -2.28 -8.24
CA GLU A 356 -6.89 -2.96 -9.33
C GLU A 356 -7.58 -4.29 -9.70
N PRO A 357 -7.48 -4.79 -10.94
CA PRO A 357 -8.06 -6.09 -11.33
C PRO A 357 -7.68 -7.20 -10.34
N TYR A 358 -8.63 -8.10 -10.04
CA TYR A 358 -8.47 -9.19 -9.06
C TYR A 358 -8.29 -8.79 -7.59
N ALA A 359 -8.37 -7.50 -7.23
CA ALA A 359 -8.19 -7.06 -5.84
C ALA A 359 -9.29 -7.59 -4.89
N ALA A 360 -10.55 -7.61 -5.33
CA ALA A 360 -11.66 -8.11 -4.53
C ALA A 360 -11.60 -9.64 -4.39
N GLU A 361 -11.24 -10.33 -5.47
CA GLU A 361 -11.05 -11.77 -5.57
C GLU A 361 -9.90 -12.24 -4.69
N SER A 362 -8.78 -11.51 -4.68
CA SER A 362 -7.63 -11.75 -3.81
C SER A 362 -8.00 -11.63 -2.34
N LYS A 363 -8.71 -10.56 -1.96
CA LYS A 363 -9.23 -10.38 -0.59
C LYS A 363 -10.22 -11.48 -0.20
N GLU A 364 -11.14 -11.85 -1.09
CA GLU A 364 -12.17 -12.85 -0.84
C GLU A 364 -11.57 -14.27 -0.73
N ALA A 365 -10.55 -14.59 -1.53
CA ALA A 365 -9.81 -15.84 -1.42
C ALA A 365 -9.12 -15.94 -0.05
N LEU A 366 -8.40 -14.89 0.37
CA LEU A 366 -7.76 -14.85 1.68
C LEU A 366 -8.77 -14.95 2.83
N ARG A 367 -9.93 -14.28 2.71
CA ARG A 367 -11.05 -14.39 3.66
C ARG A 367 -11.52 -15.84 3.80
N LYS A 368 -11.88 -16.50 2.70
CA LYS A 368 -12.34 -17.91 2.73
C LYS A 368 -11.28 -18.86 3.27
N LEU A 369 -10.00 -18.56 3.03
CA LEU A 369 -8.90 -19.37 3.53
C LEU A 369 -8.70 -19.23 5.03
N LEU A 370 -8.70 -18.01 5.58
CA LEU A 370 -8.16 -17.74 6.91
C LEU A 370 -9.15 -17.21 7.95
N ILE A 371 -10.26 -16.57 7.56
CA ILE A 371 -11.11 -15.84 8.51
C ILE A 371 -11.60 -16.74 9.65
N GLY A 372 -11.38 -16.30 10.89
CA GLY A 372 -11.78 -17.04 12.09
C GLY A 372 -11.01 -18.32 12.40
N LYS A 373 -10.05 -18.75 11.56
CA LYS A 373 -9.21 -19.94 11.80
C LYS A 373 -8.01 -19.62 12.68
N LYS A 374 -7.47 -20.65 13.35
CA LYS A 374 -6.19 -20.59 14.06
C LYS A 374 -5.05 -20.70 13.06
N VAL A 375 -4.09 -19.80 13.13
CA VAL A 375 -2.91 -19.72 12.27
C VAL A 375 -1.65 -19.60 13.11
N VAL A 376 -0.55 -20.07 12.56
CA VAL A 376 0.79 -19.87 13.11
C VAL A 376 1.46 -18.78 12.30
N VAL A 377 1.86 -17.71 12.97
CA VAL A 377 2.51 -16.55 12.36
C VAL A 377 3.99 -16.61 12.66
N LYS A 378 4.80 -16.54 11.61
CA LYS A 378 6.26 -16.41 11.65
C LYS A 378 6.65 -15.04 11.11
N PRO A 379 6.78 -14.02 11.97
CA PRO A 379 7.23 -12.70 11.55
C PRO A 379 8.66 -12.76 11.01
N GLU A 380 8.92 -12.08 9.90
CA GLU A 380 10.22 -12.18 9.20
C GLU A 380 10.96 -10.86 9.12
N TYR A 381 10.28 -9.78 8.71
CA TYR A 381 10.88 -8.46 8.62
C TYR A 381 9.86 -7.33 8.84
N LYS A 382 10.33 -6.13 9.16
CA LYS A 382 9.49 -4.92 9.27
C LYS A 382 9.91 -3.90 8.21
N ARG A 383 8.94 -3.22 7.60
CA ARG A 383 9.23 -2.07 6.71
C ARG A 383 8.44 -0.85 7.13
N THR A 384 9.11 0.28 7.17
CA THR A 384 8.48 1.58 7.38
C THR A 384 8.05 2.17 6.05
N PHE A 385 6.76 2.43 5.90
CA PHE A 385 6.20 3.12 4.75
C PHE A 385 5.89 4.56 5.16
N ALA A 386 6.58 5.52 4.55
CA ALA A 386 6.23 6.93 4.61
C ALA A 386 5.60 7.30 3.26
N ALA A 387 4.28 7.55 3.24
CA ALA A 387 3.66 8.21 2.10
C ALA A 387 3.90 9.73 2.23
N GLU A 388 4.10 10.44 1.11
CA GLU A 388 4.30 11.90 1.09
C GLU A 388 3.21 12.60 1.91
N GLY A 389 3.60 13.26 3.01
CA GLY A 389 2.69 13.99 3.90
C GLY A 389 1.99 13.17 5.00
N ALA A 390 2.27 11.86 5.15
CA ALA A 390 1.68 11.01 6.19
C ALA A 390 2.71 10.50 7.22
N THR A 391 2.26 10.25 8.46
CA THR A 391 3.09 9.64 9.51
C THR A 391 3.64 8.29 9.07
N PRO A 392 4.94 8.00 9.28
CA PRO A 392 5.54 6.71 8.93
C PRO A 392 4.77 5.56 9.59
N GLN A 393 4.25 4.63 8.80
CA GLN A 393 3.61 3.42 9.30
C GLN A 393 4.57 2.25 9.17
N GLU A 394 4.93 1.66 10.30
CA GLU A 394 5.67 0.41 10.33
C GLU A 394 4.71 -0.75 10.05
N ARG A 395 5.06 -1.61 9.09
CA ARG A 395 4.32 -2.84 8.78
C ARG A 395 5.22 -4.05 9.00
N THR A 396 4.70 -5.01 9.75
CA THR A 396 5.34 -6.30 9.98
C THR A 396 4.95 -7.27 8.87
N PHE A 397 5.95 -7.87 8.24
CA PHE A 397 5.79 -8.91 7.22
C PHE A 397 6.05 -10.28 7.83
N ALA A 398 5.16 -11.22 7.58
CA ALA A 398 5.20 -12.54 8.19
C ALA A 398 4.79 -13.64 7.20
N THR A 399 5.35 -14.83 7.39
CA THR A 399 4.78 -16.06 6.83
C THR A 399 3.62 -16.50 7.74
N VAL A 400 2.46 -16.77 7.13
CA VAL A 400 1.26 -17.20 7.86
C VAL A 400 0.90 -18.62 7.43
N LEU A 401 1.02 -19.55 8.37
CA LEU A 401 0.74 -20.96 8.18
C LEU A 401 -0.65 -21.33 8.72
N TYR A 402 -1.43 -22.05 7.93
CA TYR A 402 -2.73 -22.60 8.32
C TYR A 402 -2.74 -24.12 8.15
N ASN A 403 -3.58 -24.82 8.93
CA ASN A 403 -3.58 -26.29 9.00
C ASN A 403 -2.18 -26.86 9.29
N SER A 404 -1.47 -26.23 10.22
CA SER A 404 -0.10 -26.55 10.68
C SER A 404 1.04 -26.32 9.69
N GLU A 405 0.84 -26.54 8.38
CA GLU A 405 1.96 -26.51 7.41
C GLU A 405 1.71 -25.72 6.12
N LYS A 406 0.47 -25.36 5.79
CA LYS A 406 0.17 -24.72 4.50
C LYS A 406 0.43 -23.21 4.55
N ASN A 407 1.19 -22.70 3.60
CA ASN A 407 1.48 -21.27 3.50
C ASN A 407 0.33 -20.51 2.80
N ALA A 408 -0.23 -19.51 3.48
CA ALA A 408 -1.28 -18.67 2.91
C ALA A 408 -0.80 -17.84 1.70
N ALA A 409 0.46 -17.42 1.71
CA ALA A 409 1.05 -16.65 0.62
C ALA A 409 1.15 -17.49 -0.65
N GLU A 410 1.63 -18.73 -0.52
CA GLU A 410 1.74 -19.69 -1.62
C GLU A 410 0.38 -20.01 -2.24
N ALA A 411 -0.65 -20.22 -1.40
CA ALA A 411 -2.00 -20.49 -1.86
C ALA A 411 -2.62 -19.35 -2.70
N LEU A 412 -2.30 -18.09 -2.39
CA LEU A 412 -2.75 -16.95 -3.19
C LEU A 412 -2.00 -16.84 -4.52
N VAL A 413 -0.68 -17.10 -4.51
CA VAL A 413 0.15 -17.05 -5.72
C VAL A 413 -0.20 -18.18 -6.67
N SER A 414 -0.45 -19.40 -6.16
CA SER A 414 -0.80 -20.56 -6.99
C SER A 414 -2.13 -20.39 -7.75
N GLU A 415 -3.03 -19.57 -7.22
CA GLU A 415 -4.29 -19.19 -7.88
C GLU A 415 -4.14 -17.94 -8.78
N GLY A 416 -2.95 -17.35 -8.86
CA GLY A 416 -2.68 -16.15 -9.64
C GLY A 416 -3.37 -14.90 -9.08
N LEU A 417 -3.63 -14.83 -7.77
CA LEU A 417 -4.30 -13.70 -7.12
C LEU A 417 -3.31 -12.72 -6.46
N ALA A 418 -2.01 -13.02 -6.54
CA ALA A 418 -0.92 -12.19 -6.06
C ALA A 418 0.36 -12.45 -6.88
N THR A 419 1.22 -11.44 -6.99
CA THR A 419 2.57 -11.58 -7.58
C THR A 419 3.63 -11.63 -6.49
N VAL A 420 4.77 -12.24 -6.80
CA VAL A 420 5.91 -12.27 -5.88
C VAL A 420 6.66 -10.95 -5.96
N ALA A 421 6.84 -10.29 -4.82
CA ALA A 421 7.61 -9.06 -4.76
C ALA A 421 9.06 -9.33 -5.17
N ARG A 422 9.58 -8.53 -6.11
CA ARG A 422 10.97 -8.58 -6.52
C ARG A 422 11.79 -7.71 -5.56
N HIS A 423 12.66 -8.35 -4.81
CA HIS A 423 13.47 -7.72 -3.76
C HIS A 423 14.84 -7.30 -4.32
N GLY A 424 15.33 -6.13 -3.90
CA GLY A 424 16.70 -5.68 -4.18
C GLY A 424 17.77 -6.48 -3.43
N GLN A 425 19.05 -6.25 -3.73
CA GLN A 425 20.18 -6.99 -3.14
C GLN A 425 20.31 -6.89 -1.61
N ALA A 426 19.76 -5.86 -0.97
CA ALA A 426 19.81 -5.62 0.47
C ALA A 426 18.45 -5.80 1.17
N ASP A 427 17.41 -6.18 0.41
CA ASP A 427 16.06 -6.26 0.91
C ASP A 427 15.83 -7.58 1.66
N GLU A 428 15.25 -7.46 2.85
CA GLU A 428 14.72 -8.60 3.60
C GLU A 428 13.51 -9.20 2.86
N ARG A 429 13.44 -10.53 2.84
CA ARG A 429 12.52 -11.34 2.04
C ARG A 429 12.07 -12.61 2.77
N SER A 430 11.03 -13.25 2.23
CA SER A 430 10.43 -14.47 2.75
C SER A 430 11.43 -15.63 2.86
N LEU A 431 11.35 -16.43 3.93
CA LEU A 431 12.03 -17.73 4.05
C LEU A 431 11.56 -18.73 2.99
N HIS A 432 10.32 -18.60 2.51
CA HIS A 432 9.71 -19.46 1.49
C HIS A 432 9.72 -18.83 0.09
N TYR A 433 10.64 -17.90 -0.18
CA TYR A 433 10.69 -17.14 -1.44
C TYR A 433 10.76 -18.02 -2.70
N GLU A 434 11.52 -19.12 -2.67
CA GLU A 434 11.66 -20.03 -3.81
C GLU A 434 10.33 -20.74 -4.13
N ALA A 435 9.64 -21.25 -3.11
CA ALA A 435 8.32 -21.85 -3.28
C ALA A 435 7.30 -20.86 -3.84
N LEU A 436 7.38 -19.58 -3.44
CA LEU A 436 6.54 -18.53 -4.01
C LEU A 436 6.85 -18.29 -5.50
N LEU A 437 8.12 -18.28 -5.90
CA LEU A 437 8.51 -18.12 -7.31
C LEU A 437 8.07 -19.30 -8.17
N GLU A 438 8.19 -20.53 -7.65
CA GLU A 438 7.71 -21.74 -8.33
C GLU A 438 6.19 -21.71 -8.50
N ALA A 439 5.46 -21.31 -7.45
CA ALA A 439 4.01 -21.12 -7.52
C ALA A 439 3.61 -20.04 -8.54
N GLU A 440 4.36 -18.94 -8.62
CA GLU A 440 4.12 -17.86 -9.59
C GLU A 440 4.37 -18.35 -11.02
N ALA A 441 5.46 -19.09 -11.26
CA ALA A 441 5.75 -19.68 -12.55
C ALA A 441 4.65 -20.67 -12.99
N ALA A 442 4.16 -21.50 -12.07
CA ALA A 442 3.06 -22.43 -12.32
C ALA A 442 1.74 -21.69 -12.64
N ALA A 443 1.41 -20.63 -11.89
CA ALA A 443 0.22 -19.83 -12.13
C ALA A 443 0.29 -19.06 -13.47
N ALA A 444 1.47 -18.54 -13.82
CA ALA A 444 1.72 -17.88 -15.09
C ALA A 444 1.62 -18.85 -16.27
N ALA A 445 2.18 -20.06 -16.15
CA ALA A 445 2.04 -21.12 -17.16
C ALA A 445 0.58 -21.54 -17.35
N ALA A 446 -0.19 -21.60 -16.27
CA ALA A 446 -1.63 -21.89 -16.29
C ALA A 446 -2.52 -20.69 -16.67
N LYS A 447 -1.95 -19.49 -16.88
CA LYS A 447 -2.66 -18.24 -17.20
C LYS A 447 -3.81 -17.93 -16.22
N LYS A 448 -3.59 -18.16 -14.93
CA LYS A 448 -4.59 -17.92 -13.88
C LYS A 448 -4.58 -16.47 -13.38
N GLY A 449 -5.75 -15.95 -13.02
CA GLY A 449 -5.90 -14.67 -12.33
C GLY A 449 -5.21 -13.51 -13.03
N ILE A 450 -4.31 -12.82 -12.32
CA ILE A 450 -3.53 -11.68 -12.83
C ILE A 450 -2.65 -12.02 -14.04
N HIS A 451 -2.35 -13.29 -14.29
CA HIS A 451 -1.60 -13.76 -15.46
C HIS A 451 -2.51 -14.14 -16.64
N ALA A 452 -3.83 -14.03 -16.50
CA ALA A 452 -4.77 -14.22 -17.60
C ALA A 452 -4.70 -13.06 -18.61
N ALA A 453 -4.93 -13.35 -19.89
CA ALA A 453 -4.87 -12.35 -20.96
C ALA A 453 -5.99 -11.30 -20.88
N ALA A 454 -7.11 -11.62 -20.22
CA ALA A 454 -8.25 -10.72 -20.05
C ALA A 454 -8.63 -10.62 -18.58
N ALA A 455 -8.90 -9.40 -18.11
CA ALA A 455 -9.45 -9.15 -16.79
C ALA A 455 -10.93 -9.55 -16.73
N PRO A 456 -11.44 -10.01 -15.58
CA PRO A 456 -12.83 -10.38 -15.43
C PRO A 456 -13.75 -9.15 -15.56
N PRO A 457 -14.95 -9.31 -16.14
CA PRO A 457 -15.92 -8.23 -16.21
C PRO A 457 -16.34 -7.80 -14.80
N ARG A 458 -16.23 -6.51 -14.51
CA ARG A 458 -16.57 -5.91 -13.22
C ARG A 458 -18.01 -5.41 -13.20
N ALA A 459 -18.87 -6.07 -12.44
CA ALA A 459 -20.09 -5.44 -11.96
C ALA A 459 -19.87 -5.05 -10.49
N ALA A 460 -19.58 -3.76 -10.23
CA ALA A 460 -19.50 -3.26 -8.87
C ALA A 460 -20.83 -3.55 -8.15
N PRO A 461 -20.82 -4.01 -6.88
CA PRO A 461 -22.05 -4.30 -6.18
C PRO A 461 -22.86 -3.02 -6.04
N THR A 462 -24.17 -3.12 -6.20
CA THR A 462 -25.06 -1.98 -6.03
C THR A 462 -25.10 -1.59 -4.56
N ASP A 463 -24.58 -0.42 -4.22
CA ASP A 463 -24.59 0.08 -2.84
C ASP A 463 -25.98 0.68 -2.50
N LEU A 464 -26.72 0.00 -1.61
CA LEU A 464 -28.01 0.44 -1.09
C LEU A 464 -27.88 1.14 0.27
N THR A 465 -26.65 1.35 0.77
CA THR A 465 -26.40 2.00 2.07
C THR A 465 -26.38 3.53 1.99
N ILE A 466 -26.34 4.09 0.77
CA ILE A 466 -26.29 5.54 0.53
C ILE A 466 -27.69 6.19 0.62
N PRO A 467 -27.81 7.45 1.10
CA PRO A 467 -29.09 8.14 1.22
C PRO A 467 -29.90 8.22 -0.08
N ALA A 468 -29.23 8.37 -1.22
CA ALA A 468 -29.86 8.43 -2.54
C ALA A 468 -30.49 7.09 -2.99
N ALA A 469 -30.13 5.97 -2.37
CA ALA A 469 -30.60 4.63 -2.72
C ALA A 469 -31.79 4.14 -1.86
N ARG A 470 -32.35 4.98 -0.99
CA ARG A 470 -33.46 4.60 -0.07
C ARG A 470 -34.68 4.02 -0.77
N GLU A 471 -35.15 4.66 -1.83
CA GLU A 471 -36.30 4.16 -2.60
C GLU A 471 -35.95 2.87 -3.37
N ARG A 472 -34.69 2.72 -3.78
CA ARG A 472 -34.19 1.49 -4.40
C ARG A 472 -34.14 0.36 -3.39
N ALA A 473 -33.72 0.60 -2.15
CA ALA A 473 -33.69 -0.41 -1.09
C ALA A 473 -35.09 -0.99 -0.79
N LYS A 474 -36.13 -0.14 -0.76
CA LYS A 474 -37.52 -0.59 -0.60
C LYS A 474 -37.96 -1.57 -1.71
N ARG A 475 -37.52 -1.35 -2.95
CA ARG A 475 -37.83 -2.24 -4.09
C ARG A 475 -37.17 -3.62 -3.94
N TYR A 476 -36.03 -3.71 -3.26
CA TYR A 476 -35.34 -4.97 -2.99
C TYR A 476 -35.96 -5.78 -1.85
N LEU A 477 -36.80 -5.17 -1.00
CA LEU A 477 -37.43 -5.85 0.14
C LEU A 477 -38.22 -7.10 -0.30
N SER A 478 -39.05 -6.98 -1.34
CA SER A 478 -39.86 -8.10 -1.84
C SER A 478 -39.00 -9.23 -2.44
N ALA A 479 -37.79 -8.93 -2.94
CA ALA A 479 -36.85 -9.94 -3.40
C ALA A 479 -36.20 -10.69 -2.23
N LEU A 480 -35.84 -9.97 -1.17
CA LEU A 480 -35.20 -10.54 0.01
C LEU A 480 -36.18 -11.32 0.90
N GLN A 481 -37.44 -10.89 1.00
CA GLN A 481 -38.50 -11.60 1.74
C GLN A 481 -38.95 -12.90 1.07
N ARG A 482 -38.81 -13.01 -0.27
CA ARG A 482 -39.19 -14.23 -1.03
C ARG A 482 -38.36 -15.45 -0.65
N HIS A 483 -37.15 -15.24 -0.14
CA HIS A 483 -36.27 -16.31 0.32
C HIS A 483 -36.29 -16.32 1.84
N SER A 484 -36.65 -17.45 2.45
CA SER A 484 -36.70 -17.57 3.91
C SER A 484 -35.34 -17.25 4.55
N ARG A 485 -34.23 -17.67 3.93
CA ARG A 485 -32.86 -17.32 4.34
C ARG A 485 -32.00 -16.91 3.15
N VAL A 486 -31.34 -15.76 3.27
CA VAL A 486 -30.45 -15.20 2.26
C VAL A 486 -29.00 -15.27 2.76
N ARG A 487 -28.09 -15.80 1.94
CA ARG A 487 -26.65 -15.79 2.26
C ARG A 487 -26.07 -14.39 2.06
N ALA A 488 -25.35 -13.92 3.06
CA ALA A 488 -24.69 -12.61 3.05
C ALA A 488 -23.30 -12.70 3.68
N VAL A 489 -22.46 -11.70 3.41
CA VAL A 489 -21.12 -11.55 4.01
C VAL A 489 -21.08 -10.25 4.78
N VAL A 490 -20.69 -10.32 6.06
CA VAL A 490 -20.58 -9.12 6.91
C VAL A 490 -19.34 -8.31 6.51
N GLN A 491 -19.53 -7.17 5.85
CA GLN A 491 -18.42 -6.31 5.44
C GLN A 491 -17.95 -5.37 6.55
N PHE A 492 -18.90 -4.83 7.32
CA PHE A 492 -18.62 -3.83 8.36
C PHE A 492 -19.66 -3.92 9.49
N ILE A 493 -19.25 -3.58 10.70
CA ILE A 493 -20.09 -3.56 11.90
C ILE A 493 -20.06 -2.14 12.45
N ALA A 494 -21.21 -1.46 12.45
CA ALA A 494 -21.34 -0.09 12.94
C ALA A 494 -21.66 -0.04 14.45
N ASN A 495 -22.38 -1.04 14.95
CA ASN A 495 -22.71 -1.27 16.35
C ASN A 495 -22.91 -2.80 16.51
N GLY A 496 -22.93 -3.33 17.73
CA GLY A 496 -23.17 -4.75 18.05
C GLY A 496 -24.39 -5.36 17.33
N ALA A 497 -25.40 -4.56 16.97
CA ALA A 497 -26.60 -4.98 16.22
C ALA A 497 -26.78 -4.31 14.85
N ARG A 498 -25.79 -3.57 14.31
CA ARG A 498 -25.89 -2.89 13.00
C ARG A 498 -24.73 -3.24 12.07
N PHE A 499 -25.04 -3.64 10.85
CA PHE A 499 -24.12 -4.26 9.91
C PHE A 499 -24.24 -3.65 8.51
N LYS A 500 -23.14 -3.66 7.76
CA LYS A 500 -23.18 -3.60 6.29
C LYS A 500 -22.93 -5.00 5.75
N LEU A 501 -23.85 -5.49 4.93
CA LEU A 501 -23.83 -6.85 4.40
C LEU A 501 -23.73 -6.82 2.88
N LEU A 502 -22.85 -7.61 2.31
CA LEU A 502 -22.84 -7.92 0.88
C LEU A 502 -23.70 -9.16 0.64
N ILE A 503 -24.67 -9.07 -0.28
CA ILE A 503 -25.47 -10.21 -0.72
C ILE A 503 -24.92 -10.65 -2.09
N PRO A 504 -24.15 -11.75 -2.17
CA PRO A 504 -23.48 -12.13 -3.41
C PRO A 504 -24.45 -12.46 -4.54
N LYS A 505 -25.59 -13.09 -4.21
CA LYS A 505 -26.60 -13.52 -5.19
C LYS A 505 -27.23 -12.35 -5.95
N GLU A 506 -27.48 -11.25 -5.25
CA GLU A 506 -28.11 -10.03 -5.80
C GLU A 506 -27.07 -8.96 -6.16
N ASN A 507 -25.78 -9.25 -5.94
CA ASN A 507 -24.65 -8.33 -6.09
C ASN A 507 -24.94 -6.93 -5.52
N CYS A 508 -25.42 -6.86 -4.27
CA CYS A 508 -25.78 -5.60 -3.61
C CYS A 508 -25.25 -5.52 -2.17
N VAL A 509 -25.01 -4.31 -1.68
CA VAL A 509 -24.63 -4.04 -0.29
C VAL A 509 -25.78 -3.36 0.43
N ILE A 510 -26.20 -3.92 1.56
CA ILE A 510 -27.33 -3.42 2.36
C ILE A 510 -26.88 -2.99 3.75
N SER A 511 -27.60 -2.03 4.32
CA SER A 511 -27.54 -1.70 5.75
C SER A 511 -28.53 -2.59 6.48
N PHE A 512 -28.07 -3.39 7.45
CA PHE A 512 -28.88 -4.35 8.17
C PHE A 512 -28.82 -4.08 9.68
N ALA A 513 -29.93 -4.22 10.39
CA ALA A 513 -29.98 -4.19 11.84
C ALA A 513 -30.80 -5.35 12.39
N CYS A 514 -30.35 -5.90 13.53
CA CYS A 514 -31.08 -6.97 14.19
C CYS A 514 -32.44 -6.47 14.71
N ALA A 515 -33.52 -7.14 14.33
CA ALA A 515 -34.86 -6.86 14.83
C ALA A 515 -35.03 -7.31 16.29
N GLY A 516 -35.88 -6.61 17.03
CA GLY A 516 -36.29 -6.96 18.40
C GLY A 516 -35.26 -6.71 19.50
N ILE A 517 -34.09 -6.12 19.19
CA ILE A 517 -33.05 -5.83 20.17
C ILE A 517 -32.47 -4.42 20.05
N ARG A 518 -32.05 -3.84 21.18
CA ARG A 518 -31.25 -2.63 21.27
C ARG A 518 -29.91 -2.95 21.94
N CYS A 519 -28.83 -2.66 21.22
CA CYS A 519 -27.48 -2.64 21.78
C CYS A 519 -27.14 -1.24 22.29
N PRO A 520 -26.34 -1.13 23.38
CA PRO A 520 -25.80 0.13 23.85
C PRO A 520 -25.05 0.88 22.74
N LYS A 521 -25.05 2.22 22.79
CA LYS A 521 -24.32 3.06 21.82
C LYS A 521 -22.81 3.00 22.08
N CYS A 522 -22.05 2.60 21.05
CA CYS A 522 -20.59 2.73 21.06
C CYS A 522 -20.15 4.19 20.88
N ALA A 523 -18.97 4.55 21.40
CA ALA A 523 -18.39 5.87 21.24
C ALA A 523 -18.21 6.24 19.75
N ARG A 524 -18.70 7.41 19.33
CA ARG A 524 -18.40 7.97 18.00
C ARG A 524 -17.14 8.82 18.07
N ARG A 525 -16.11 8.43 17.30
CA ARG A 525 -14.81 9.11 17.23
C ARG A 525 -14.90 10.59 16.80
N ASP A 526 -15.98 10.98 16.13
CA ASP A 526 -16.07 12.26 15.42
C ASP A 526 -16.93 13.31 16.14
N THR A 527 -17.76 12.91 17.12
CA THR A 527 -18.77 13.80 17.74
C THR A 527 -18.65 13.94 19.26
N GLY A 528 -17.70 13.24 19.91
CA GLY A 528 -17.49 13.34 21.36
C GLY A 528 -18.71 12.94 22.21
N ALA A 529 -19.63 12.15 21.65
CA ALA A 529 -20.84 11.73 22.34
C ALA A 529 -20.53 10.64 23.39
N ASP A 530 -21.17 10.73 24.56
CA ASP A 530 -20.99 9.83 25.69
C ASP A 530 -21.28 8.37 25.30
N GLU A 531 -20.33 7.49 25.61
CA GLU A 531 -20.43 6.04 25.45
C GLU A 531 -21.48 5.48 26.43
N GLU A 532 -22.43 4.69 25.93
CA GLU A 532 -23.30 3.93 26.84
C GLU A 532 -22.50 2.73 27.39
N PRO A 533 -22.60 2.41 28.70
CA PRO A 533 -21.87 1.30 29.31
C PRO A 533 -21.98 0.00 28.49
N PHE A 534 -20.85 -0.71 28.35
CA PHE A 534 -20.72 -1.96 27.59
C PHE A 534 -20.91 -1.85 26.06
N GLY A 535 -21.04 -0.64 25.49
CA GLY A 535 -21.16 -0.43 24.05
C GLY A 535 -19.95 -0.92 23.24
N ASN A 536 -18.72 -0.60 23.67
CA ASN A 536 -17.51 -1.08 23.01
C ASN A 536 -17.31 -2.60 23.17
N GLU A 537 -17.73 -3.18 24.28
CA GLU A 537 -17.65 -4.62 24.51
C GLU A 537 -18.64 -5.39 23.61
N ALA A 538 -19.85 -4.87 23.42
CA ALA A 538 -20.83 -5.42 22.48
C ALA A 538 -20.28 -5.40 21.04
N LEU A 539 -19.62 -4.31 20.64
CA LEU A 539 -18.97 -4.21 19.34
C LEU A 539 -17.82 -5.21 19.20
N ALA A 540 -16.97 -5.36 20.21
CA ALA A 540 -15.85 -6.30 20.20
C ALA A 540 -16.31 -7.76 20.11
N PHE A 541 -17.36 -8.13 20.86
CA PHE A 541 -17.97 -9.46 20.79
C PHE A 541 -18.51 -9.74 19.39
N THR A 542 -19.35 -8.86 18.84
CA THR A 542 -19.90 -9.02 17.50
C THR A 542 -18.80 -9.04 16.43
N ARG A 543 -17.74 -8.24 16.59
CA ARG A 543 -16.57 -8.25 15.70
C ARG A 543 -15.86 -9.61 15.70
N GLY A 544 -15.62 -10.19 16.87
CA GLY A 544 -15.00 -11.52 16.98
C GLY A 544 -15.88 -12.67 16.44
N VAL A 545 -17.20 -12.49 16.43
CA VAL A 545 -18.18 -13.55 16.11
C VAL A 545 -18.76 -13.44 14.69
N ALA A 546 -18.88 -12.25 14.10
CA ALA A 546 -19.61 -12.04 12.85
C ALA A 546 -18.79 -11.35 11.74
N LEU A 547 -17.73 -10.58 12.05
CA LEU A 547 -17.01 -9.80 11.04
C LEU A 547 -16.44 -10.68 9.91
N GLN A 548 -16.73 -10.33 8.66
CA GLN A 548 -16.25 -11.01 7.44
C GLN A 548 -16.60 -12.49 7.35
N ARG A 549 -17.60 -12.96 8.12
CA ARG A 549 -18.11 -14.32 8.01
C ARG A 549 -19.28 -14.39 7.05
N ASP A 550 -19.43 -15.57 6.46
CA ASP A 550 -20.62 -15.93 5.70
C ASP A 550 -21.75 -16.19 6.70
N VAL A 551 -22.82 -15.40 6.58
CA VAL A 551 -23.97 -15.43 7.48
C VAL A 551 -25.24 -15.68 6.67
N GLU A 552 -26.29 -16.14 7.33
CA GLU A 552 -27.63 -16.21 6.76
C GLU A 552 -28.48 -15.13 7.41
N ILE A 553 -29.23 -14.38 6.61
CA ILE A 553 -30.14 -13.33 7.11
C ILE A 553 -31.58 -13.64 6.71
N GLU A 554 -32.49 -13.28 7.60
CA GLU A 554 -33.94 -13.28 7.39
C GLU A 554 -34.39 -11.82 7.49
N VAL A 555 -34.98 -11.28 6.42
CA VAL A 555 -35.34 -9.86 6.33
C VAL A 555 -36.84 -9.71 6.55
N GLU A 556 -37.22 -8.94 7.56
CA GLU A 556 -38.61 -8.70 7.93
C GLU A 556 -39.14 -7.42 7.27
N THR A 557 -38.43 -6.30 7.41
CA THR A 557 -38.89 -5.00 6.92
C THR A 557 -37.73 -4.05 6.59
N VAL A 558 -38.04 -2.87 6.05
CA VAL A 558 -37.11 -1.77 5.79
C VAL A 558 -37.60 -0.51 6.50
N ASP A 559 -36.71 0.12 7.26
CA ASP A 559 -36.98 1.40 7.91
C ASP A 559 -36.94 2.58 6.89
N LYS A 560 -37.51 3.73 7.25
CA LYS A 560 -37.58 4.96 6.43
C LYS A 560 -36.20 5.44 5.94
N ILE A 561 -35.14 5.10 6.67
CA ILE A 561 -33.76 5.48 6.36
C ILE A 561 -33.10 4.49 5.38
N GLY A 562 -33.77 3.37 5.04
CA GLY A 562 -33.25 2.34 4.13
C GLY A 562 -32.46 1.23 4.82
N THR A 563 -32.62 1.05 6.14
CA THR A 563 -32.00 -0.06 6.89
C THR A 563 -32.96 -1.24 6.94
N PHE A 564 -32.50 -2.42 6.53
CA PHE A 564 -33.22 -3.68 6.61
C PHE A 564 -33.21 -4.19 8.05
N LEU A 565 -34.37 -4.59 8.57
CA LEU A 565 -34.54 -5.16 9.90
C LEU A 565 -34.81 -6.66 9.79
N GLY A 566 -34.19 -7.46 10.65
CA GLY A 566 -34.51 -8.88 10.74
C GLY A 566 -33.54 -9.70 11.59
N ALA A 567 -33.48 -11.02 11.37
CA ALA A 567 -32.62 -11.93 12.12
C ALA A 567 -31.33 -12.28 11.35
N LEU A 568 -30.21 -12.40 12.06
CA LEU A 568 -28.92 -12.81 11.51
C LEU A 568 -28.45 -14.10 12.18
N TYR A 569 -28.10 -15.08 11.36
CA TYR A 569 -27.62 -16.39 11.76
C TYR A 569 -26.16 -16.57 11.38
N LEU A 570 -25.36 -17.03 12.34
CA LEU A 570 -23.94 -17.32 12.18
C LEU A 570 -23.73 -18.62 11.38
N PRO A 571 -22.49 -18.93 10.93
CA PRO A 571 -22.18 -20.18 10.23
C PRO A 571 -22.60 -21.46 10.96
N ASP A 572 -22.65 -21.41 12.29
CA ASP A 572 -23.09 -22.50 13.17
C ASP A 572 -24.62 -22.53 13.39
N LYS A 573 -25.36 -21.72 12.61
CA LYS A 573 -26.82 -21.56 12.62
C LYS A 573 -27.40 -20.93 13.90
N ARG A 574 -26.57 -20.42 14.82
CA ARG A 574 -27.05 -19.68 15.99
C ARG A 574 -27.50 -18.27 15.62
N ASN A 575 -28.56 -17.79 16.25
CA ASN A 575 -29.07 -16.44 16.07
C ASN A 575 -28.21 -15.44 16.87
N LEU A 576 -27.65 -14.45 16.19
CA LEU A 576 -26.78 -13.45 16.80
C LEU A 576 -27.50 -12.59 17.84
N SER A 577 -28.78 -12.27 17.61
CA SER A 577 -29.57 -11.48 18.57
C SER A 577 -29.74 -12.20 19.90
N VAL A 578 -29.96 -13.52 19.86
CA VAL A 578 -30.03 -14.38 21.04
C VAL A 578 -28.69 -14.39 21.78
N LEU A 579 -27.58 -14.58 21.06
CA LEU A 579 -26.24 -14.59 21.66
C LEU A 579 -25.89 -13.27 22.33
N LEU A 580 -26.29 -12.13 21.76
CA LEU A 580 -26.07 -10.81 22.37
C LEU A 580 -26.86 -10.64 23.66
N LEU A 581 -28.10 -11.14 23.70
CA LEU A 581 -28.95 -11.12 24.89
C LEU A 581 -28.39 -12.04 25.99
N GLU A 582 -28.01 -13.27 25.65
CA GLU A 582 -27.42 -14.24 26.60
C GLU A 582 -26.15 -13.71 27.27
N GLN A 583 -25.36 -12.90 26.55
CA GLN A 583 -24.15 -12.27 27.08
C GLN A 583 -24.41 -10.97 27.86
N GLY A 584 -25.67 -10.54 27.99
CA GLY A 584 -26.03 -9.28 28.65
C GLY A 584 -25.56 -8.03 27.90
N LEU A 585 -25.40 -8.12 26.57
CA LEU A 585 -24.87 -7.03 25.72
C LEU A 585 -25.96 -6.33 24.88
N ALA A 586 -27.22 -6.74 25.06
CA ALA A 586 -28.39 -6.16 24.41
C ALA A 586 -29.62 -6.24 25.32
N SER A 587 -30.63 -5.43 25.02
CA SER A 587 -31.96 -5.45 25.64
C SER A 587 -33.04 -5.66 24.59
N VAL A 588 -34.16 -6.26 24.97
CA VAL A 588 -35.30 -6.52 24.08
C VAL A 588 -36.12 -5.24 23.89
N VAL A 589 -36.60 -4.99 22.67
CA VAL A 589 -37.44 -3.81 22.36
C VAL A 589 -38.60 -4.17 21.45
N GLY A 590 -39.79 -3.66 21.77
CA GLY A 590 -41.00 -3.84 20.97
C GLY A 590 -41.56 -5.27 21.03
N PHE A 591 -42.23 -5.69 19.95
CA PHE A 591 -42.76 -7.04 19.83
C PHE A 591 -41.61 -8.02 19.50
N ALA A 592 -41.16 -8.77 20.51
CA ALA A 592 -40.04 -9.69 20.39
C ALA A 592 -40.49 -11.16 20.46
N SER A 593 -39.76 -12.05 19.80
CA SER A 593 -40.04 -13.48 19.83
C SER A 593 -39.77 -14.08 21.22
N GLU A 594 -40.47 -15.17 21.55
CA GLU A 594 -40.32 -15.89 22.83
C GLU A 594 -38.85 -16.26 23.12
N ALA A 595 -38.07 -16.59 22.08
CA ALA A 595 -36.66 -16.91 22.20
C ALA A 595 -35.79 -15.73 22.67
N LEU A 596 -36.09 -14.50 22.23
CA LEU A 596 -35.37 -13.31 22.68
C LEU A 596 -35.72 -12.96 24.13
N VAL A 597 -37.00 -13.08 24.49
CA VAL A 597 -37.46 -12.85 25.87
C VAL A 597 -36.82 -13.84 26.85
N ALA A 598 -36.74 -15.12 26.47
CA ALA A 598 -36.07 -16.15 27.29
C ALA A 598 -34.56 -15.89 27.45
N ALA A 599 -33.88 -15.45 26.39
CA ALA A 599 -32.46 -15.11 26.43
C ALA A 599 -32.18 -13.91 27.35
N GLU A 600 -33.02 -12.88 27.29
CA GLU A 600 -32.92 -11.73 28.19
C GLU A 600 -33.19 -12.11 29.65
N ALA A 601 -34.21 -12.94 29.91
CA ALA A 601 -34.52 -13.44 31.25
C ALA A 601 -33.32 -14.19 31.87
N THR A 602 -32.59 -14.96 31.05
CA THR A 602 -31.38 -15.67 31.48
C THR A 602 -30.27 -14.70 31.88
N ALA A 603 -30.06 -13.63 31.10
CA ALA A 603 -29.05 -12.62 31.40
C ALA A 603 -29.41 -11.75 32.62
N LYS A 604 -30.70 -11.44 32.80
CA LYS A 604 -31.22 -10.75 34.00
C LYS A 604 -31.02 -11.60 35.25
N ALA A 605 -31.35 -12.89 35.20
CA ALA A 605 -31.17 -13.82 36.31
C ALA A 605 -29.69 -13.99 36.71
N ALA A 606 -28.77 -13.92 35.75
CA ALA A 606 -27.35 -13.98 35.98
C ALA A 606 -26.69 -12.62 36.29
N SER A 607 -27.47 -11.52 36.31
CA SER A 607 -27.00 -10.13 36.53
C SER A 607 -25.77 -9.77 35.67
N LEU A 608 -25.81 -10.13 34.39
CA LEU A 608 -24.67 -9.95 33.48
C LEU A 608 -24.64 -8.54 32.88
N LYS A 609 -23.52 -7.84 33.02
CA LYS A 609 -23.14 -6.59 32.32
C LYS A 609 -24.18 -5.47 32.42
N ILE A 610 -24.98 -5.22 31.37
CA ILE A 610 -25.99 -4.15 31.38
C ILE A 610 -27.06 -4.37 32.46
N TRP A 611 -27.17 -5.60 32.99
CA TRP A 611 -28.09 -5.98 34.05
C TRP A 611 -27.44 -6.03 35.44
N GLU A 612 -26.19 -5.55 35.58
CA GLU A 612 -25.56 -5.37 36.89
C GLU A 612 -26.38 -4.37 37.73
N GLY A 613 -26.92 -4.84 38.87
CA GLY A 613 -27.76 -4.02 39.76
C GLY A 613 -29.24 -3.93 39.38
N TYR A 614 -29.74 -4.80 38.49
CA TYR A 614 -31.15 -4.87 38.11
C TYR A 614 -32.09 -5.16 39.29
N SER A 615 -33.18 -4.39 39.41
CA SER A 615 -34.31 -4.67 40.32
C SER A 615 -35.63 -4.59 39.55
N ALA A 616 -36.48 -5.61 39.69
CA ALA A 616 -37.77 -5.68 39.00
C ALA A 616 -38.72 -4.50 39.33
N GLU A 617 -38.60 -3.91 40.53
CA GLU A 617 -39.45 -2.80 40.99
C GLU A 617 -39.13 -1.48 40.24
N ARG A 618 -37.84 -1.12 40.09
CA ARG A 618 -37.43 0.09 39.37
C ARG A 618 -37.71 0.04 37.86
N ASP A 619 -37.67 -1.15 37.26
CA ASP A 619 -37.94 -1.33 35.83
C ASP A 619 -39.43 -1.16 35.52
N ALA A 620 -40.31 -1.62 36.42
CA ALA A 620 -41.75 -1.42 36.32
C ALA A 620 -42.15 0.06 36.48
N GLU A 621 -41.54 0.78 37.42
CA GLU A 621 -41.73 2.24 37.58
C GLU A 621 -41.22 3.02 36.36
N ALA A 622 -40.05 2.67 35.82
CA ALA A 622 -39.50 3.30 34.63
C ALA A 622 -40.33 3.01 33.36
N ALA A 623 -40.89 1.81 33.24
CA ALA A 623 -41.80 1.45 32.14
C ALA A 623 -43.13 2.22 32.23
N GLN A 624 -43.70 2.38 33.43
CA GLN A 624 -44.88 3.22 33.64
C GLN A 624 -44.60 4.70 33.36
N ALA A 625 -43.44 5.21 33.76
CA ALA A 625 -43.03 6.59 33.46
C ALA A 625 -42.88 6.83 31.94
N ARG A 626 -42.24 5.92 31.21
CA ARG A 626 -42.09 6.03 29.74
C ARG A 626 -43.43 5.94 29.00
N ALA A 627 -44.32 5.05 29.43
CA ALA A 627 -45.65 4.93 28.85
C ALA A 627 -46.51 6.18 29.12
N ALA A 628 -46.35 6.82 30.29
CA ALA A 628 -47.01 8.08 30.61
C ALA A 628 -46.45 9.26 29.79
N GLU A 629 -45.15 9.26 29.51
CA GLU A 629 -44.47 10.29 28.70
C GLU A 629 -44.86 10.19 27.20
N GLU A 630 -44.89 8.98 26.63
CA GLU A 630 -45.38 8.75 25.25
C GLU A 630 -46.86 9.08 25.08
N ALA A 631 -47.68 8.87 26.12
CA ALA A 631 -49.09 9.26 26.11
C ALA A 631 -49.26 10.79 26.18
N ALA A 632 -48.42 11.48 26.95
CA ALA A 632 -48.44 12.94 27.08
C ALA A 632 -47.97 13.66 25.80
N GLU A 633 -47.06 13.08 25.01
CA GLU A 633 -46.65 13.64 23.70
C GLU A 633 -47.75 13.61 22.63
N MET A 634 -48.79 12.78 22.79
CA MET A 634 -49.85 12.60 21.79
C MET A 634 -51.06 13.52 21.95
N GLU A 635 -51.22 14.22 23.08
CA GLU A 635 -52.33 15.16 23.27
C GLU A 635 -51.98 16.58 22.79
N PRO A 636 -52.77 17.19 21.88
CA PRO A 636 -52.57 18.58 21.50
C PRO A 636 -52.89 19.51 22.68
N LEU A 637 -51.94 20.36 23.07
CA LEU A 637 -52.16 21.41 24.07
C LEU A 637 -53.30 22.33 23.61
N PRO A 638 -54.31 22.60 24.47
CA PRO A 638 -55.35 23.58 24.19
C PRO A 638 -54.74 24.96 23.94
N ASP A 639 -55.29 25.72 22.99
CA ASP A 639 -54.77 27.05 22.60
C ASP A 639 -54.61 28.03 23.78
N ALA A 640 -55.42 27.88 24.84
CA ALA A 640 -55.33 28.69 26.06
C ALA A 640 -54.07 28.44 26.92
N GLN A 641 -53.35 27.33 26.68
CA GLN A 641 -52.12 26.97 27.40
C GLN A 641 -50.86 27.27 26.59
N LYS A 642 -50.99 27.72 25.32
CA LYS A 642 -49.84 28.05 24.47
C LYS A 642 -49.26 29.41 24.87
N GLN A 643 -47.93 29.50 24.88
CA GLN A 643 -47.21 30.71 25.26
C GLN A 643 -47.44 31.81 24.21
N MET A 644 -48.00 32.95 24.63
CA MET A 644 -48.10 34.16 23.81
C MET A 644 -46.99 35.14 24.20
N VAL A 645 -46.24 35.63 23.21
CA VAL A 645 -45.14 36.56 23.39
C VAL A 645 -45.35 37.76 22.47
N LYS A 646 -45.20 38.98 23.00
CA LYS A 646 -45.21 40.19 22.17
C LYS A 646 -43.82 40.39 21.59
N LEU A 647 -43.68 40.35 20.27
CA LEU A 647 -42.42 40.40 19.54
C LEU A 647 -42.34 41.65 18.66
N SER A 648 -41.14 42.17 18.46
CA SER A 648 -40.85 43.20 17.46
C SER A 648 -39.78 42.64 16.51
N LEU A 649 -40.09 42.60 15.21
CA LEU A 649 -39.18 42.06 14.21
C LEU A 649 -37.96 42.98 14.04
N THR A 650 -36.78 42.39 14.00
CA THR A 650 -35.50 43.08 13.84
C THR A 650 -34.80 42.77 12.53
N GLU A 651 -35.05 41.58 11.95
CA GLU A 651 -34.52 41.18 10.65
C GLU A 651 -35.48 40.21 9.97
N ILE A 652 -35.71 40.36 8.66
CA ILE A 652 -36.47 39.41 7.85
C ILE A 652 -35.51 38.73 6.90
N VAL A 653 -35.37 37.40 7.02
CA VAL A 653 -34.47 36.60 6.18
C VAL A 653 -35.18 36.13 4.91
N ASP A 654 -36.42 35.64 5.06
CA ASP A 654 -37.31 35.28 3.96
C ASP A 654 -38.78 35.47 4.38
N GLY A 655 -39.74 35.12 3.51
CA GLY A 655 -41.18 35.29 3.75
C GLY A 655 -41.76 34.51 4.93
N ALA A 656 -41.00 33.61 5.57
CA ALA A 656 -41.41 32.86 6.74
C ALA A 656 -40.34 32.77 7.85
N HIS A 657 -39.13 33.30 7.66
CA HIS A 657 -38.01 33.24 8.59
C HIS A 657 -37.53 34.64 8.94
N PHE A 658 -37.50 34.95 10.24
CA PHE A 658 -37.17 36.27 10.74
C PHE A 658 -36.55 36.19 12.15
N TYR A 659 -35.87 37.25 12.54
CA TYR A 659 -35.42 37.47 13.91
C TYR A 659 -36.28 38.54 14.56
N ALA A 660 -36.54 38.37 15.85
CA ALA A 660 -37.33 39.31 16.64
C ALA A 660 -36.80 39.44 18.07
N GLN A 661 -37.13 40.55 18.71
CA GLN A 661 -36.88 40.81 20.12
C GLN A 661 -38.21 40.85 20.88
N VAL A 662 -38.20 40.63 22.20
CA VAL A 662 -39.40 40.81 23.03
C VAL A 662 -39.75 42.30 23.10
N ALA A 663 -40.98 42.64 22.70
CA ALA A 663 -41.42 44.03 22.63
C ALA A 663 -41.59 44.62 24.05
N GLY A 664 -40.95 45.75 24.30
CA GLY A 664 -41.00 46.48 25.58
C GLY A 664 -39.87 46.14 26.56
N GLU A 665 -38.92 45.29 26.17
CA GLU A 665 -37.76 44.97 26.99
C GLU A 665 -36.70 46.10 26.92
N THR A 666 -36.30 46.63 28.08
CA THR A 666 -35.31 47.73 28.18
C THR A 666 -33.87 47.22 28.23
N ALA A 667 -33.67 45.90 28.34
CA ALA A 667 -32.36 45.27 28.48
C ALA A 667 -31.43 45.55 27.29
N ILE A 668 -31.96 45.59 26.07
CA ILE A 668 -31.18 45.89 24.86
C ILE A 668 -30.63 47.31 24.87
N GLY A 669 -31.40 48.29 25.37
CA GLY A 669 -30.95 49.68 25.50
C GLY A 669 -29.81 49.83 26.51
N ALA A 670 -29.95 49.19 27.67
CA ALA A 670 -28.89 49.17 28.69
C ALA A 670 -27.62 48.46 28.19
N LEU A 671 -27.78 47.35 27.46
CA LEU A 671 -26.67 46.62 26.83
C LEU A 671 -25.93 47.49 25.81
N GLN A 672 -26.67 48.26 24.99
CA GLN A 672 -26.10 49.15 23.98
C GLN A 672 -25.27 50.27 24.62
N GLU A 673 -25.76 50.88 25.71
CA GLU A 673 -25.00 51.88 26.48
C GLU A 673 -23.71 51.29 27.08
N GLN A 674 -23.78 50.06 27.62
CA GLN A 674 -22.62 49.37 28.18
C GLN A 674 -21.59 49.00 27.11
N LEU A 675 -22.03 48.55 25.92
CA LEU A 675 -21.17 48.25 24.77
C LEU A 675 -20.48 49.52 24.26
N ALA A 676 -21.22 50.63 24.14
CA ALA A 676 -20.67 51.92 23.76
C ALA A 676 -19.60 52.40 24.78
N ALA A 677 -19.86 52.26 26.08
CA ALA A 677 -18.91 52.63 27.13
C ALA A 677 -17.68 51.71 27.16
N ALA A 678 -17.85 50.40 26.97
CA ALA A 678 -16.76 49.43 26.92
C ALA A 678 -15.87 49.62 25.68
N CYS A 679 -16.46 49.84 24.51
CA CYS A 679 -15.74 50.01 23.26
C CYS A 679 -15.07 51.39 23.12
N ARG A 680 -15.45 52.39 23.93
CA ARG A 680 -14.77 53.71 24.03
C ARG A 680 -13.47 53.67 24.84
N ARG A 681 -13.26 52.67 25.70
CA ARG A 681 -12.01 52.53 26.46
C ARG A 681 -10.89 52.16 25.48
N ASN A 682 -9.92 53.05 25.28
CA ASN A 682 -8.73 52.80 24.46
C ASN A 682 -7.81 51.81 25.17
N GLY A 683 -7.88 50.52 24.80
CA GLY A 683 -6.86 49.54 25.09
C GLY A 683 -5.84 49.52 23.95
N GLY A 684 -4.54 49.61 24.28
CA GLY A 684 -3.45 49.63 23.29
C GLY A 684 -3.52 48.44 22.32
N GLU A 685 -3.16 48.73 21.06
CA GLU A 685 -3.17 47.81 19.91
C GLU A 685 -2.20 46.63 20.13
N ALA A 686 -2.65 45.60 20.85
CA ALA A 686 -2.12 44.26 20.64
C ALA A 686 -2.72 43.72 19.34
N ALA A 687 -1.86 43.26 18.42
CA ALA A 687 -2.30 42.61 17.19
C ALA A 687 -3.21 41.41 17.55
N TRP A 688 -4.49 41.53 17.28
CA TRP A 688 -5.52 40.55 17.58
C TRP A 688 -6.29 40.19 16.32
N ASP A 689 -6.55 38.91 16.12
CA ASP A 689 -7.17 38.36 14.92
C ASP A 689 -8.24 37.32 15.32
N PRO A 690 -9.55 37.66 15.23
CA PRO A 690 -10.62 36.79 15.68
C PRO A 690 -10.85 35.61 14.71
N LYS A 691 -10.98 34.41 15.27
CA LYS A 691 -11.29 33.18 14.51
C LYS A 691 -12.78 33.07 14.22
N VAL A 692 -13.13 32.32 13.17
CA VAL A 692 -14.52 31.92 12.88
C VAL A 692 -15.12 31.24 14.12
N GLY A 693 -16.31 31.67 14.52
CA GLY A 693 -16.99 31.24 15.74
C GLY A 693 -16.74 32.11 16.97
N ALA A 694 -15.74 33.02 16.96
CA ALA A 694 -15.45 33.91 18.08
C ALA A 694 -16.54 34.97 18.29
N LEU A 695 -16.78 35.32 19.56
CA LEU A 695 -17.65 36.42 19.97
C LEU A 695 -16.84 37.71 20.08
N VAL A 696 -17.34 38.78 19.48
CA VAL A 696 -16.65 40.05 19.29
C VAL A 696 -17.63 41.22 19.46
N CYS A 697 -17.11 42.41 19.71
CA CYS A 697 -17.84 43.64 19.43
C CYS A 697 -17.56 44.04 17.98
N ALA A 698 -18.60 44.24 17.19
CA ALA A 698 -18.48 44.70 15.81
C ALA A 698 -19.21 46.05 15.66
N ARG A 699 -18.57 46.99 14.98
CA ARG A 699 -19.16 48.30 14.67
C ARG A 699 -19.94 48.21 13.37
N PHE A 700 -21.26 48.29 13.45
CA PHE A 700 -22.15 48.08 12.30
C PHE A 700 -21.99 49.18 11.25
N THR A 701 -21.96 48.81 9.97
CA THR A 701 -21.62 49.72 8.86
C THR A 701 -22.68 50.79 8.58
N VAL A 702 -23.93 50.57 8.99
CA VAL A 702 -25.05 51.47 8.65
C VAL A 702 -25.16 52.65 9.62
N ASP A 703 -24.97 52.43 10.93
CA ASP A 703 -25.15 53.45 11.98
C ASP A 703 -23.88 53.81 12.74
N ASP A 704 -22.76 53.14 12.46
CA ASP A 704 -21.47 53.29 13.14
C ASP A 704 -21.49 53.01 14.66
N GLU A 705 -22.48 52.27 15.16
CA GLU A 705 -22.59 51.87 16.58
C GLU A 705 -22.04 50.46 16.85
N TRP A 706 -21.71 50.17 18.12
CA TRP A 706 -21.07 48.91 18.54
C TRP A 706 -22.08 47.87 19.02
N TYR A 707 -21.99 46.65 18.50
CA TYR A 707 -22.92 45.56 18.80
C TYR A 707 -22.18 44.27 19.12
N ARG A 708 -22.83 43.35 19.85
CA ARG A 708 -22.30 41.99 20.03
C ARG A 708 -22.49 41.19 18.77
N ALA A 709 -21.42 40.56 18.30
CA ALA A 709 -21.46 39.77 17.09
C ALA A 709 -20.65 38.48 17.21
N LYS A 710 -20.96 37.52 16.34
CA LYS A 710 -20.21 36.28 16.15
C LYS A 710 -19.62 36.25 14.76
N VAL A 711 -18.33 35.93 14.64
CA VAL A 711 -17.67 35.80 13.34
C VAL A 711 -18.19 34.55 12.61
N LYS A 712 -18.85 34.71 11.46
CA LYS A 712 -19.38 33.63 10.62
C LYS A 712 -18.38 33.17 9.56
N ALA A 713 -17.68 34.11 8.92
CA ALA A 713 -16.72 33.81 7.86
C ALA A 713 -15.59 34.85 7.83
N ARG A 714 -14.48 34.49 7.19
CA ARG A 714 -13.31 35.36 6.98
C ARG A 714 -12.73 35.13 5.59
N ALA A 715 -12.58 36.19 4.81
CA ALA A 715 -11.97 36.17 3.49
C ALA A 715 -11.32 37.52 3.17
N GLY A 716 -10.14 37.52 2.55
CA GLY A 716 -9.54 38.77 2.03
C GLY A 716 -9.20 39.86 3.05
N GLY A 717 -9.17 39.57 4.35
CA GLY A 717 -9.00 40.58 5.41
C GLY A 717 -10.31 41.18 5.93
N GLU A 718 -11.44 40.73 5.39
CA GLU A 718 -12.79 41.07 5.83
C GLU A 718 -13.39 39.94 6.68
N TYR A 719 -14.32 40.32 7.55
CA TYR A 719 -15.01 39.44 8.49
C TYR A 719 -16.51 39.57 8.27
N THR A 720 -17.16 38.46 7.94
CA THR A 720 -18.63 38.39 7.97
C THR A 720 -19.05 38.12 9.40
N VAL A 721 -19.77 39.05 10.00
CA VAL A 721 -20.25 38.97 11.39
C VAL A 721 -21.76 38.86 11.44
N PHE A 722 -22.27 38.20 12.48
CA PHE A 722 -23.70 38.08 12.78
C PHE A 722 -24.00 38.71 14.13
N PHE A 723 -24.89 39.68 14.15
CA PHE A 723 -25.27 40.39 15.38
C PHE A 723 -26.23 39.54 16.19
N ILE A 724 -25.75 38.98 17.30
CA ILE A 724 -26.50 37.98 18.08
C ILE A 724 -27.73 38.57 18.78
N ASP A 725 -27.81 39.89 18.84
CA ASP A 725 -28.92 40.60 19.49
C ASP A 725 -29.96 41.12 18.50
N TYR A 726 -29.67 41.15 17.20
CA TYR A 726 -30.55 41.70 16.16
C TYR A 726 -30.85 40.72 15.01
N GLY A 727 -29.98 39.73 14.77
CA GLY A 727 -30.19 38.67 13.77
C GLY A 727 -29.68 39.00 12.37
N ASN A 728 -29.30 40.24 12.10
CA ASN A 728 -28.73 40.64 10.82
C ASN A 728 -27.23 40.33 10.71
N THR A 729 -26.68 40.41 9.50
CA THR A 729 -25.26 40.22 9.21
C THR A 729 -24.63 41.43 8.55
N ASP A 730 -23.32 41.58 8.71
CA ASP A 730 -22.54 42.66 8.09
C ASP A 730 -21.12 42.16 7.73
N VAL A 731 -20.47 42.85 6.80
CA VAL A 731 -19.09 42.58 6.39
C VAL A 731 -18.21 43.75 6.80
N VAL A 732 -17.26 43.48 7.69
CA VAL A 732 -16.45 44.52 8.33
C VAL A 732 -14.96 44.20 8.28
N ASP A 733 -14.12 45.23 8.33
CA ASP A 733 -12.67 45.07 8.49
C ASP A 733 -12.27 44.88 9.96
N LEU A 734 -11.00 44.55 10.20
CA LEU A 734 -10.48 44.36 11.56
C LEU A 734 -10.59 45.64 12.43
N LYS A 735 -10.59 46.83 11.82
CA LYS A 735 -10.65 48.11 12.56
C LYS A 735 -12.03 48.36 13.17
N ARG A 736 -13.06 47.74 12.62
CA ARG A 736 -14.43 47.74 13.14
C ARG A 736 -14.69 46.59 14.11
N LEU A 737 -13.67 45.84 14.52
CA LEU A 737 -13.78 44.75 15.50
C LEU A 737 -13.00 45.04 16.79
N LYS A 738 -13.58 44.63 17.92
CA LYS A 738 -12.91 44.60 19.22
C LYS A 738 -13.23 43.31 19.98
N PRO A 739 -12.36 42.85 20.89
CA PRO A 739 -12.70 41.78 21.82
C PRO A 739 -13.95 42.14 22.63
N LEU A 740 -14.87 41.17 22.80
CA LEU A 740 -16.04 41.34 23.66
C LEU A 740 -15.62 41.26 25.13
N ASP A 741 -16.00 42.25 25.95
CA ASP A 741 -15.82 42.20 27.40
C ASP A 741 -16.56 40.97 27.96
N PRO A 742 -15.90 40.07 28.70
CA PRO A 742 -16.55 38.88 29.27
C PRO A 742 -17.79 39.20 30.11
N THR A 743 -17.87 40.39 30.72
CA THR A 743 -19.06 40.83 31.49
C THR A 743 -20.28 41.11 30.62
N LEU A 744 -20.09 41.29 29.31
CA LEU A 744 -21.14 41.49 28.30
C LEU A 744 -21.34 40.25 27.42
N GLY A 745 -20.70 39.13 27.75
CA GLY A 745 -20.84 37.88 27.01
C GLY A 745 -22.22 37.21 27.15
N PRO A 746 -22.54 36.21 26.31
CA PRO A 746 -23.82 35.49 26.35
C PRO A 746 -24.15 34.81 27.68
N GLN A 747 -23.13 34.53 28.51
CA GLN A 747 -23.29 33.96 29.85
C GLN A 747 -23.85 34.97 30.87
N ALA A 748 -23.59 36.27 30.66
CA ALA A 748 -24.05 37.34 31.54
C ALA A 748 -25.36 37.96 31.04
N VAL A 749 -25.46 38.18 29.73
CA VAL A 749 -26.67 38.68 29.07
C VAL A 749 -26.98 37.76 27.90
N ALA A 750 -28.10 37.06 27.94
CA ALA A 750 -28.50 36.16 26.85
C ALA A 750 -28.61 36.92 25.51
N PRO A 751 -28.37 36.27 24.36
CA PRO A 751 -28.66 36.87 23.05
C PRO A 751 -30.10 37.35 22.98
N GLN A 752 -30.30 38.60 22.52
CA GLN A 752 -31.62 39.24 22.53
C GLN A 752 -32.45 38.92 21.28
N ALA A 753 -31.80 38.51 20.17
CA ALA A 753 -32.52 38.09 18.98
C ALA A 753 -33.02 36.65 19.13
N MET A 754 -34.32 36.48 18.94
CA MET A 754 -34.99 35.20 18.88
C MET A 754 -35.19 34.81 17.41
N GLU A 755 -34.60 33.70 16.99
CA GLU A 755 -34.82 33.14 15.66
C GLU A 755 -36.22 32.52 15.60
N CYS A 756 -37.05 33.00 14.67
CA CYS A 756 -38.45 32.62 14.54
C CYS A 756 -38.77 32.20 13.11
N ARG A 757 -39.67 31.24 12.97
CA ARG A 757 -40.27 30.88 11.69
C ARG A 757 -41.78 30.80 11.81
N LEU A 758 -42.49 31.19 10.75
CA LEU A 758 -43.93 31.01 10.67
C LEU A 758 -44.25 29.51 10.66
N ALA A 759 -45.06 29.08 11.62
CA ALA A 759 -45.34 27.68 11.89
C ALA A 759 -45.92 26.98 10.64
N TYR A 760 -45.26 25.89 10.23
CA TYR A 760 -45.69 24.95 9.19
C TYR A 760 -45.87 25.53 7.78
N LEU A 761 -45.26 26.68 7.48
CA LEU A 761 -45.24 27.27 6.14
C LEU A 761 -43.96 26.92 5.39
N ILE A 762 -44.05 26.88 4.06
CA ILE A 762 -42.94 26.86 3.11
C ILE A 762 -43.14 28.04 2.17
N VAL A 763 -42.11 28.86 2.02
CA VAL A 763 -42.08 30.01 1.09
C VAL A 763 -41.01 29.79 0.04
N SER A 764 -41.17 30.42 -1.12
CA SER A 764 -40.13 30.45 -2.15
C SER A 764 -38.89 31.20 -1.64
N PRO A 765 -37.68 30.87 -2.11
CA PRO A 765 -36.47 31.59 -1.74
C PRO A 765 -36.57 33.09 -2.07
N PRO A 766 -35.96 33.98 -1.25
CA PRO A 766 -36.10 35.43 -1.42
C PRO A 766 -35.55 35.96 -2.76
N ASP A 767 -34.64 35.22 -3.40
CA ASP A 767 -34.05 35.57 -4.70
C ASP A 767 -35.00 35.30 -5.90
N ASP A 768 -36.14 34.64 -5.65
CA ASP A 768 -37.19 34.46 -6.64
C ASP A 768 -38.00 35.76 -6.76
N GLU A 769 -37.74 36.52 -7.82
CA GLU A 769 -38.35 37.82 -8.08
C GLU A 769 -39.89 37.77 -8.22
N ALA A 770 -40.48 36.60 -8.52
CA ALA A 770 -41.91 36.45 -8.73
C ALA A 770 -42.69 36.21 -7.43
N ASP A 771 -42.21 35.31 -6.57
CA ASP A 771 -42.98 34.83 -5.42
C ASP A 771 -42.28 35.07 -4.06
N GLY A 772 -40.96 34.89 -4.01
CA GLY A 772 -40.19 35.02 -2.77
C GLY A 772 -40.05 36.47 -2.30
N ALA A 773 -39.75 37.38 -3.23
CA ALA A 773 -39.67 38.82 -2.94
C ALA A 773 -41.04 39.40 -2.53
N GLU A 774 -42.13 38.95 -3.15
CA GLU A 774 -43.49 39.33 -2.77
C GLU A 774 -43.83 38.85 -1.35
N ALA A 775 -43.46 37.62 -0.97
CA ALA A 775 -43.66 37.08 0.37
C ALA A 775 -42.89 37.87 1.46
N VAL A 776 -41.63 38.24 1.18
CA VAL A 776 -40.82 39.09 2.08
C VAL A 776 -41.45 40.48 2.23
N SER A 777 -41.87 41.09 1.13
CA SER A 777 -42.52 42.40 1.14
C SER A 777 -43.85 42.38 1.90
N ALA A 778 -44.65 41.33 1.72
CA ALA A 778 -45.91 41.14 2.43
C ALA A 778 -45.71 40.99 3.93
N LEU A 779 -44.76 40.13 4.35
CA LEU A 779 -44.40 39.98 5.77
C LEU A 779 -43.87 41.31 6.34
N GLY A 780 -43.03 42.03 5.59
CA GLY A 780 -42.52 43.35 5.96
C GLY A 780 -43.64 44.38 6.16
N GLY A 781 -44.56 44.52 5.20
CA GLY A 781 -45.67 45.47 5.30
C GLY A 781 -46.63 45.19 6.46
N MET A 782 -46.83 43.90 6.78
CA MET A 782 -47.69 43.48 7.87
C MET A 782 -47.02 43.60 9.24
N ALA A 783 -45.76 43.19 9.37
CA ALA A 783 -45.12 42.96 10.67
C ALA A 783 -43.92 43.90 10.99
N TRP A 784 -43.27 44.51 10.01
CA TRP A 784 -42.09 45.35 10.26
C TRP A 784 -42.46 46.65 10.98
N GLY A 785 -41.67 47.02 11.99
CA GLY A 785 -41.86 48.24 12.77
C GLY A 785 -43.12 48.27 13.65
N LYS A 786 -43.87 47.16 13.73
CA LYS A 786 -45.08 47.03 14.55
C LYS A 786 -44.87 45.97 15.63
N PRO A 787 -45.45 46.14 16.83
CA PRO A 787 -45.47 45.08 17.82
C PRO A 787 -46.43 43.96 17.38
N MET A 788 -45.91 42.75 17.22
CA MET A 788 -46.66 41.57 16.82
C MET A 788 -46.92 40.68 18.02
N LEU A 789 -48.08 40.03 18.07
CA LEU A 789 -48.37 39.02 19.07
C LEU A 789 -48.06 37.64 18.48
N ALA A 790 -47.08 36.94 19.01
CA ALA A 790 -46.64 35.64 18.53
C ALA A 790 -47.13 34.53 19.47
N ARG A 791 -47.91 33.59 18.94
CA ARG A 791 -48.26 32.36 19.64
C ARG A 791 -47.23 31.29 19.28
N VAL A 792 -46.54 30.75 20.28
CA VAL A 792 -45.53 29.71 20.08
C VAL A 792 -46.24 28.36 19.91
N GLU A 793 -46.17 27.81 18.70
CA GLU A 793 -46.79 26.52 18.35
C GLU A 793 -45.84 25.35 18.60
N ASP A 794 -44.53 25.55 18.36
CA ASP A 794 -43.50 24.53 18.55
C ASP A 794 -42.11 25.15 18.66
N ARG A 795 -41.09 24.35 19.00
CA ARG A 795 -39.67 24.72 19.03
C ARG A 795 -38.85 23.67 18.31
N ASP A 796 -38.13 24.07 17.27
CA ASP A 796 -37.23 23.19 16.52
C ASP A 796 -35.78 23.68 16.64
N ALA A 797 -34.91 22.87 17.25
CA ALA A 797 -33.49 23.17 17.45
C ALA A 797 -33.17 24.58 18.04
N GLY A 798 -34.09 25.15 18.83
CA GLY A 798 -33.97 26.49 19.40
C GLY A 798 -34.66 27.61 18.60
N VAL A 799 -35.14 27.33 17.40
CA VAL A 799 -35.97 28.22 16.57
C VAL A 799 -37.43 28.12 17.01
N LEU A 800 -38.09 29.26 17.19
CA LEU A 800 -39.51 29.29 17.55
C LEU A 800 -40.39 29.16 16.31
N LEU A 801 -41.25 28.13 16.29
CA LEU A 801 -42.32 28.03 15.30
C LEU A 801 -43.54 28.79 15.83
N VAL A 802 -43.91 29.89 15.16
CA VAL A 802 -44.90 30.84 15.67
C VAL A 802 -46.04 31.10 14.69
N THR A 803 -47.21 31.40 15.24
CA THR A 803 -48.30 32.07 14.52
C THR A 803 -48.32 33.53 14.94
N LEU A 804 -48.15 34.44 13.97
CA LEU A 804 -48.11 35.88 14.21
C LEU A 804 -49.49 36.52 14.06
N PHE A 805 -49.82 37.41 14.97
CA PHE A 805 -51.03 38.23 14.96
C PHE A 805 -50.67 39.72 15.00
N ASP A 806 -51.35 40.53 14.20
CA ASP A 806 -51.26 41.98 14.26
C ASP A 806 -52.13 42.56 15.40
N GLU A 807 -52.15 43.89 15.55
CA GLU A 807 -52.97 44.58 16.57
C GLU A 807 -54.48 44.35 16.37
N ALA A 808 -54.93 44.09 15.14
CA ALA A 808 -56.31 43.77 14.80
C ALA A 808 -56.64 42.27 15.01
N GLN A 809 -55.70 41.48 15.56
CA GLN A 809 -55.79 40.02 15.70
C GLN A 809 -55.89 39.26 14.36
N THR A 810 -55.42 39.86 13.28
CA THR A 810 -55.29 39.20 11.97
C THR A 810 -54.15 38.20 12.00
N ASN A 811 -54.41 36.95 11.60
CA ASN A 811 -53.40 35.90 11.51
C ASN A 811 -52.55 36.09 10.24
N VAL A 812 -51.28 36.45 10.42
CA VAL A 812 -50.34 36.69 9.32
C VAL A 812 -50.03 35.40 8.56
N ASN A 813 -49.97 34.25 9.24
CA ASN A 813 -49.70 32.96 8.62
C ASN A 813 -50.81 32.58 7.64
N GLU A 814 -52.07 32.74 8.06
CA GLU A 814 -53.24 32.49 7.22
C GLU A 814 -53.29 33.45 6.02
N LYS A 815 -52.96 34.73 6.25
CA LYS A 815 -52.98 35.74 5.21
C LYS A 815 -51.96 35.45 4.09
N LEU A 816 -50.75 35.04 4.45
CA LEU A 816 -49.72 34.66 3.47
C LEU A 816 -50.12 33.42 2.64
N VAL A 817 -50.78 32.44 3.26
CA VAL A 817 -51.31 31.26 2.55
C VAL A 817 -52.48 31.64 1.64
N GLN A 818 -53.40 32.48 2.13
CA GLN A 818 -54.57 32.95 1.37
C GLN A 818 -54.17 33.76 0.13
N ASP A 819 -53.13 34.59 0.24
CA ASP A 819 -52.62 35.40 -0.87
C ASP A 819 -51.73 34.59 -1.83
N GLY A 820 -51.52 33.29 -1.55
CA GLY A 820 -50.72 32.38 -2.38
C GLY A 820 -49.21 32.61 -2.28
N LEU A 821 -48.74 33.26 -1.21
CA LEU A 821 -47.32 33.59 -0.98
C LEU A 821 -46.59 32.51 -0.15
N ALA A 822 -47.33 31.54 0.40
CA ALA A 822 -46.80 30.41 1.14
C ALA A 822 -47.63 29.14 0.91
N ARG A 823 -46.98 27.97 0.98
CA ARG A 823 -47.61 26.63 0.93
C ARG A 823 -47.45 25.90 2.27
N VAL A 824 -48.28 24.89 2.54
CA VAL A 824 -48.29 24.21 3.85
C VAL A 824 -47.36 22.98 3.85
N GLN A 825 -46.62 22.78 4.94
CA GLN A 825 -45.72 21.63 5.09
C GLN A 825 -46.48 20.29 5.13
N LYS A 826 -46.10 19.33 4.26
CA LYS A 826 -46.71 17.97 4.21
C LYS A 826 -46.43 17.09 5.42
N LYS A 827 -45.36 17.36 6.16
CA LYS A 827 -44.94 16.57 7.32
C LYS A 827 -44.95 17.45 8.56
N THR A 828 -46.03 17.37 9.32
CA THR A 828 -46.19 18.11 10.57
C THR A 828 -46.40 17.14 11.73
N PRO A 829 -46.01 17.51 12.96
CA PRO A 829 -46.26 16.69 14.13
C PRO A 829 -47.77 16.55 14.37
N LYS A 830 -48.22 15.39 14.85
CA LYS A 830 -49.67 15.09 15.00
C LYS A 830 -50.40 16.11 15.88
N ARG A 831 -49.72 16.70 16.88
CA ARG A 831 -50.26 17.78 17.72
C ARG A 831 -50.65 19.05 16.96
N ALA A 832 -50.06 19.30 15.80
CA ALA A 832 -50.33 20.47 14.97
C ALA A 832 -51.47 20.26 13.98
N ALA A 833 -52.06 19.06 13.93
CA ALA A 833 -53.14 18.71 13.01
C ALA A 833 -54.29 19.74 12.92
N PRO A 834 -54.82 20.33 14.03
CA PRO A 834 -55.91 21.30 13.91
C PRO A 834 -55.50 22.59 13.21
N LEU A 835 -54.32 23.15 13.53
CA LEU A 835 -53.79 24.35 12.88
C LEU A 835 -53.48 24.10 11.40
N VAL A 836 -52.81 22.98 11.12
CA VAL A 836 -52.39 22.60 9.77
C VAL A 836 -53.59 22.33 8.87
N LYS A 837 -54.67 21.75 9.41
CA LYS A 837 -55.92 21.55 8.66
C LYS A 837 -56.52 22.89 8.18
N GLY A 838 -56.58 23.90 9.05
CA GLY A 838 -57.08 25.23 8.68
C GLY A 838 -56.23 25.90 7.59
N LEU A 839 -54.90 25.77 7.69
CA LEU A 839 -53.99 26.28 6.66
C LEU A 839 -54.16 25.55 5.32
N TYR A 840 -54.37 24.23 5.32
CA TYR A 840 -54.62 23.46 4.11
C TYR A 840 -55.90 23.87 3.38
N GLU A 841 -56.96 24.21 4.13
CA GLU A 841 -58.21 24.69 3.54
C GLU A 841 -58.00 26.03 2.82
N LEU A 842 -57.20 26.94 3.39
CA LEU A 842 -56.84 28.21 2.75
C LEU A 842 -55.90 28.03 1.55
N GLU A 843 -54.94 27.11 1.64
CA GLU A 843 -54.05 26.77 0.53
C GLU A 843 -54.83 26.25 -0.68
N LEU A 844 -55.85 25.41 -0.45
CA LEU A 844 -56.73 24.92 -1.51
C LEU A 844 -57.49 26.06 -2.19
N VAL A 845 -57.94 27.06 -1.44
CA VAL A 845 -58.60 28.26 -1.98
C VAL A 845 -57.63 29.08 -2.83
N ALA A 846 -56.39 29.31 -2.36
CA ALA A 846 -55.36 30.02 -3.13
C ALA A 846 -54.99 29.28 -4.41
N LYS A 847 -54.89 27.95 -4.35
CA LYS A 847 -54.60 27.05 -5.47
C LYS A 847 -55.69 27.09 -6.55
N THR A 848 -56.96 26.97 -6.14
CA THR A 848 -58.11 27.05 -7.07
C THR A 848 -58.30 28.44 -7.67
N SER A 849 -57.82 29.48 -6.99
CA SER A 849 -57.91 30.87 -7.43
C SER A 849 -56.69 31.35 -8.22
N HIS A 850 -55.68 30.50 -8.44
CA HIS A 850 -54.43 30.82 -9.15
C HIS A 850 -53.69 32.06 -8.60
N LEU A 851 -53.67 32.21 -7.27
CA LEU A 851 -53.04 33.35 -6.59
C LEU A 851 -51.56 33.08 -6.30
N GLY A 852 -50.74 34.14 -6.31
CA GLY A 852 -49.31 34.08 -5.98
C GLY A 852 -48.56 32.99 -6.74
N MET A 853 -47.94 32.07 -6.00
CA MET A 853 -47.15 30.96 -6.52
C MET A 853 -47.95 29.99 -7.42
N TRP A 854 -49.28 30.00 -7.35
CA TRP A 854 -50.15 29.12 -8.15
C TRP A 854 -50.57 29.71 -9.51
N ARG A 855 -50.05 30.90 -9.89
CA ARG A 855 -50.38 31.61 -11.15
C ARG A 855 -50.07 30.80 -12.41
N TYR A 856 -49.07 29.92 -12.37
CA TYR A 856 -48.60 29.14 -13.53
C TYR A 856 -48.91 27.63 -13.47
N GLY A 857 -49.69 27.18 -12.47
CA GLY A 857 -50.08 25.79 -12.30
C GLY A 857 -49.62 25.19 -10.97
N ASP A 858 -49.68 23.85 -10.88
CA ASP A 858 -49.28 23.13 -9.68
C ASP A 858 -47.76 23.03 -9.57
N ILE A 859 -47.16 23.76 -8.62
CA ILE A 859 -45.72 23.69 -8.32
C ILE A 859 -45.27 22.27 -7.89
N GLU A 860 -46.21 21.38 -7.56
CA GLU A 860 -45.89 20.01 -7.18
C GLU A 860 -45.41 19.12 -8.34
N GLU A 861 -45.64 19.50 -9.61
CA GLU A 861 -45.19 18.70 -10.77
C GLU A 861 -43.75 18.98 -11.22
N GLU A 862 -43.17 20.14 -10.92
CA GLU A 862 -41.79 20.52 -11.34
C GLU A 862 -40.66 20.05 -10.39
N GLU A 863 -40.97 19.53 -9.19
CA GLU A 863 -39.98 18.89 -8.30
C GLU A 863 -39.78 17.39 -8.60
N ALA A 864 -40.13 16.91 -9.79
CA ALA A 864 -39.50 15.72 -10.35
C ALA A 864 -38.04 16.09 -10.73
N PRO A 865 -37.01 15.30 -10.37
CA PRO A 865 -35.65 15.67 -10.72
C PRO A 865 -35.52 15.63 -12.24
N GLU A 866 -35.49 16.79 -12.88
CA GLU A 866 -35.05 16.91 -14.27
C GLU A 866 -33.68 16.27 -14.37
N PHE A 867 -33.64 15.22 -15.19
CA PHE A 867 -32.44 14.51 -15.55
C PHE A 867 -31.37 15.50 -16.01
N GLY A 868 -30.20 15.42 -15.40
CA GLY A 868 -29.02 16.14 -15.86
C GLY A 868 -28.70 15.82 -17.32
N VAL A 869 -29.16 16.69 -18.22
CA VAL A 869 -28.58 16.86 -19.54
C VAL A 869 -27.77 18.14 -19.47
N ARG A 870 -26.44 18.00 -19.50
CA ARG A 870 -25.53 19.12 -19.76
C ARG A 870 -25.99 19.79 -21.06
N LYS A 871 -26.43 21.05 -21.01
CA LYS A 871 -26.51 21.90 -22.19
C LYS A 871 -25.11 21.98 -22.82
N PRO A 872 -24.91 21.67 -24.11
CA PRO A 872 -23.64 21.96 -24.77
C PRO A 872 -23.44 23.48 -24.84
N ALA A 873 -22.20 23.92 -24.62
CA ALA A 873 -21.83 25.33 -24.67
C ALA A 873 -22.24 25.97 -26.01
N PRO A 874 -22.74 27.22 -26.03
CA PRO A 874 -23.07 27.90 -27.26
C PRO A 874 -21.79 28.20 -28.06
N ALA A 875 -21.81 27.87 -29.35
CA ALA A 875 -20.76 28.26 -30.29
C ALA A 875 -20.65 29.80 -30.36
N PRO A 876 -19.43 30.35 -30.51
CA PRO A 876 -19.25 31.79 -30.57
C PRO A 876 -19.80 32.33 -31.90
N GLY A 877 -20.86 33.14 -31.81
CA GLY A 877 -21.27 34.03 -32.90
C GLY A 877 -22.73 33.94 -33.32
N SER A 878 -23.63 34.59 -32.57
CA SER A 878 -24.84 35.20 -33.13
C SER A 878 -25.44 36.19 -32.13
N ASN A 879 -25.38 37.47 -32.49
CA ASN A 879 -25.84 38.62 -31.69
C ASN A 879 -27.37 38.79 -31.78
N PRO A 880 -28.13 38.72 -30.68
CA PRO A 880 -29.59 38.88 -30.70
C PRO A 880 -29.99 40.31 -30.30
N TRP A 881 -29.52 41.31 -31.07
CA TRP A 881 -30.20 42.59 -31.24
C TRP A 881 -30.66 42.69 -32.70
N LYS A 882 -31.56 41.79 -33.10
CA LYS A 882 -32.33 41.92 -34.34
C LYS A 882 -33.73 41.34 -34.16
N LYS A 883 -34.65 42.29 -33.98
CA LYS A 883 -36.11 42.24 -34.04
C LYS A 883 -36.84 41.63 -32.85
#